data_AF-A0A4Y7SI74-F1
#
_entry.id   AF-A0A4Y7SI74-F1
#
_cell.length_a   1.000
_cell.length_b   1.000
_cell.length_c   1.000
_cell.angle_alpha   90.00
_cell.angle_beta   90.00
_cell.angle_gamma   90.00
#
_symmetry.space_group_name_H-M   'P 1'
#
loop_
_entity.id
_entity.type
_entity.pdbx_description
1 polymer ?
#
loop_
_entity_poly.entity_id
_entity_poly.type
_entity_poly.pdbx_seq_one_letter_code
_entity_poly.pdbx_strand_id
1 'polypeptide(L)'
;MPNHEVIYSEDRLLTLSREDAIMWDIKTAHLVPRVRSKDTIDWRRFVFSATRHFNYTESSGYTTHFNVLQSEHTALTEKQRPYLGRSPPTTRGEEIYQGFYAVDANWHGSHFRRVLISNISLRVAIHGPTSDGLYQLDHSISESWNRLEHAVVSIAQQLMPHLSLPYSLRIPPYPSSYKHSEGLPSFDAAYEAARRSRNAFHELAALLSFVCCFWSKPGSTRPMHLLARYLSRALGLDFEWVATLLSVAPISPVAAHRVVRRGMDMCITSPWIEYLPLFIDSNIPIVVHLGMPGLSMTEVSENRTVWEVVGPFLKDATRYAEEGHCCNQCEHQRQHLQDAAFALADPGAFASTREAEWLEHCVALGLPDDKLIGGYDARGSTAYSTLAKLAMHEWVGEPGNYRRTPVDPRNFPLMVGAYSIDSRYVSLLHSEIDFFKDISKPTANTLLGASDTPVSPSLSRARETSGAEPQSNSDTIEPYDSDEEDEYGESIRPLSNPAPPPSAVAANWQTVLEVRCGYPSEVTRNFTPPPPNTHHSKFSDDEPGIKRALRVLGLNVDAHRPNMSRADILSCLYAVQALYDHKSGLYDVSVQFDLSTGDVWHRLRKAFNIEEVMNTYDKVDVHSKRKDIVKVTEYRYALGTYEKPMERQWFVIVVHASILLEIARSGITGVLQVGKYLTQRGIAYATAKYYPPTTKPHPPNLAREGQGIIMHDEVFSAARYQAYERRRDDILTGMAGGLALKEGGFVARFARDISSIKSALQRPSEGAPVNGRVIGRVKGGKVIISDQLEQQALDAILGRYLRFKDATAQESVTLWPTSSNWDLMWINTNSWNEEAERWFNERVDGWRTATADRNDNGLLRLKTSREWRSTSRGLTQVREVWNNYQQLAELYVRQHLSS
;
A
#
# COMPACT_ATOMS: atom_id res chain seq x y z
N MET A 1 -43.72 29.98 -24.45
CA MET A 1 -43.07 29.78 -23.15
C MET A 1 -41.63 29.36 -23.41
N PRO A 2 -40.61 30.05 -22.88
CA PRO A 2 -39.24 29.67 -23.14
C PRO A 2 -38.85 28.46 -22.27
N ASN A 3 -38.33 27.42 -22.90
CA ASN A 3 -37.72 26.28 -22.25
C ASN A 3 -36.48 26.74 -21.49
N HIS A 4 -36.55 26.78 -20.15
CA HIS A 4 -35.37 26.80 -19.30
C HIS A 4 -34.73 25.41 -19.34
N GLU A 5 -33.90 25.18 -20.35
CA GLU A 5 -32.94 24.10 -20.35
C GLU A 5 -31.87 24.46 -19.29
N VAL A 6 -31.99 23.89 -18.09
CA VAL A 6 -30.96 24.01 -17.05
C VAL A 6 -29.76 23.20 -17.53
N ILE A 7 -28.88 23.85 -18.28
CA ILE A 7 -27.58 23.33 -18.64
C ILE A 7 -26.74 23.30 -17.37
N TYR A 8 -26.69 22.14 -16.70
CA TYR A 8 -25.67 21.85 -15.71
C TYR A 8 -24.34 21.65 -16.46
N SER A 9 -23.57 22.72 -16.66
CA SER A 9 -22.19 22.58 -17.14
C SER A 9 -21.34 22.00 -16.01
N GLU A 10 -21.00 20.72 -16.11
CA GLU A 10 -20.29 19.97 -15.07
C GLU A 10 -18.86 20.45 -14.79
N ASP A 11 -18.28 21.29 -15.66
CA ASP A 11 -16.99 21.93 -15.42
C ASP A 11 -17.01 22.92 -14.23
N ARG A 12 -18.18 23.35 -13.75
CA ARG A 12 -18.31 24.13 -12.51
C ARG A 12 -18.25 23.27 -11.23
N LEU A 13 -18.26 21.94 -11.32
CA LEU A 13 -18.35 21.05 -10.15
C LEU A 13 -17.01 20.48 -9.66
N LEU A 14 -15.96 20.62 -10.48
CA LEU A 14 -14.56 20.42 -10.07
C LEU A 14 -13.99 21.65 -9.35
N THR A 15 -14.71 22.76 -9.36
CA THR A 15 -14.35 24.03 -8.71
C THR A 15 -15.23 24.37 -7.50
N LEU A 16 -16.14 23.47 -7.09
CA LEU A 16 -16.93 23.67 -5.87
C LEU A 16 -16.02 23.68 -4.64
N SER A 17 -16.25 24.66 -3.77
CA SER A 17 -15.69 24.66 -2.42
C SER A 17 -16.11 23.39 -1.68
N ARG A 18 -15.34 23.01 -0.66
CA ARG A 18 -15.69 21.87 0.20
C ARG A 18 -17.07 22.06 0.84
N GLU A 19 -17.43 23.28 1.23
CA GLU A 19 -18.77 23.57 1.76
C GLU A 19 -19.85 23.34 0.72
N ASP A 20 -19.64 23.76 -0.53
CA ASP A 20 -20.64 23.55 -1.59
C ASP A 20 -20.78 22.09 -1.99
N ALA A 21 -19.69 21.31 -1.97
CA ALA A 21 -19.75 19.87 -2.19
C ALA A 21 -20.50 19.15 -1.05
N ILE A 22 -20.26 19.53 0.21
CA ILE A 22 -20.99 19.01 1.37
C ILE A 22 -22.46 19.43 1.32
N MET A 23 -22.75 20.68 0.98
CA MET A 23 -24.11 21.19 0.85
C MET A 23 -24.83 20.55 -0.32
N TRP A 24 -24.14 20.30 -1.43
CA TRP A 24 -24.65 19.52 -2.55
C TRP A 24 -24.98 18.09 -2.13
N ASP A 25 -24.08 17.43 -1.41
CA ASP A 25 -24.29 16.08 -0.90
C ASP A 25 -25.46 16.03 0.09
N ILE A 26 -25.59 17.00 0.99
CA ILE A 26 -26.74 17.11 1.90
C ILE A 26 -28.04 17.33 1.11
N LYS A 27 -28.01 18.22 0.11
CA LYS A 27 -29.15 18.55 -0.75
C LYS A 27 -29.53 17.45 -1.74
N THR A 28 -28.64 16.51 -2.05
CA THR A 28 -28.90 15.47 -3.05
C THR A 28 -28.96 14.07 -2.47
N ALA A 29 -28.49 13.85 -1.24
CA ALA A 29 -28.50 12.52 -0.61
C ALA A 29 -29.90 11.97 -0.27
N HIS A 30 -30.96 12.77 -0.44
CA HIS A 30 -32.35 12.33 -0.33
C HIS A 30 -33.02 12.13 -1.69
N LEU A 31 -32.34 12.50 -2.78
CA LEU A 31 -32.85 12.37 -4.13
C LEU A 31 -32.34 11.07 -4.74
N VAL A 32 -33.23 10.33 -5.40
CA VAL A 32 -32.85 9.19 -6.24
C VAL A 32 -31.95 9.75 -7.36
N PRO A 33 -30.70 9.27 -7.51
CA PRO A 33 -29.83 9.75 -8.58
C PRO A 33 -30.47 9.51 -9.95
N ARG A 34 -30.30 10.46 -10.87
CA ARG A 34 -30.94 10.42 -12.19
C ARG A 34 -30.47 9.18 -12.97
N VAL A 35 -31.43 8.38 -13.41
CA VAL A 35 -31.22 7.23 -14.29
C VAL A 35 -30.95 7.72 -15.70
N ARG A 36 -29.93 7.20 -16.37
CA ARG A 36 -29.74 7.39 -17.82
C ARG A 36 -30.80 6.57 -18.55
N SER A 37 -31.70 7.22 -19.28
CA SER A 37 -32.68 6.55 -20.14
C SER A 37 -32.30 6.67 -21.62
N LYS A 38 -32.92 5.86 -22.47
CA LYS A 38 -32.74 5.95 -23.93
C LYS A 38 -32.98 7.36 -24.50
N ASP A 39 -33.95 8.10 -23.96
CA ASP A 39 -34.28 9.46 -24.41
C ASP A 39 -33.19 10.49 -24.04
N THR A 40 -32.37 10.17 -23.04
CA THR A 40 -31.23 11.01 -22.62
C THR A 40 -29.92 10.65 -23.33
N ILE A 41 -29.91 9.59 -24.14
CA ILE A 41 -28.71 9.05 -24.77
C ILE A 41 -28.88 9.13 -26.29
N ASP A 42 -28.19 10.08 -26.92
CA ASP A 42 -28.05 10.10 -28.38
C ASP A 42 -26.98 9.08 -28.80
N TRP A 43 -27.38 7.82 -28.95
CA TRP A 43 -26.45 6.75 -29.25
C TRP A 43 -25.65 6.99 -30.53
N ARG A 44 -26.23 7.64 -31.55
CA ARG A 44 -25.55 7.94 -32.80
C ARG A 44 -24.38 8.87 -32.54
N ARG A 45 -24.63 9.97 -31.84
CA ARG A 45 -23.57 10.93 -31.45
C ARG A 45 -22.51 10.26 -30.59
N PHE A 46 -22.91 9.42 -29.63
CA PHE A 46 -21.96 8.74 -28.74
C PHE A 46 -21.06 7.75 -29.49
N VAL A 47 -21.61 6.95 -30.41
CA VAL A 47 -20.84 6.01 -31.24
C VAL A 47 -19.80 6.76 -32.09
N PHE A 48 -20.15 7.91 -32.68
CA PHE A 48 -19.20 8.76 -33.40
C PHE A 48 -18.09 9.35 -32.52
N SER A 49 -18.42 9.68 -31.27
CA SER A 49 -17.49 10.37 -30.34
C SER A 49 -16.64 9.44 -29.47
N ALA A 50 -16.94 8.15 -29.47
CA ALA A 50 -16.30 7.18 -28.59
C ALA A 50 -14.85 6.93 -29.02
N THR A 51 -13.89 7.61 -28.39
CA THR A 51 -12.44 7.44 -28.60
C THR A 51 -11.86 6.19 -27.92
N ARG A 52 -12.62 5.10 -27.80
CA ARG A 52 -12.13 3.87 -27.14
C ARG A 52 -11.79 2.78 -28.14
N HIS A 53 -10.51 2.40 -28.11
CA HIS A 53 -9.88 1.19 -28.66
C HIS A 53 -10.68 0.40 -29.70
N PHE A 54 -10.65 0.94 -30.91
CA PHE A 54 -10.82 0.25 -32.20
C PHE A 54 -12.24 -0.23 -32.56
N ASN A 55 -12.98 0.61 -33.28
CA ASN A 55 -14.00 0.13 -34.22
C ASN A 55 -13.29 -0.65 -35.32
N TYR A 56 -13.27 -1.98 -35.19
CA TYR A 56 -12.88 -2.86 -36.28
C TYR A 56 -14.14 -3.27 -37.04
N THR A 57 -14.10 -3.13 -38.36
CA THR A 57 -15.06 -3.78 -39.25
C THR A 57 -14.34 -4.90 -39.98
N GLU A 58 -14.92 -6.10 -39.99
CA GLU A 58 -14.42 -7.17 -40.85
C GLU A 58 -14.35 -6.70 -42.31
N SER A 59 -13.49 -7.33 -43.11
CA SER A 59 -13.38 -7.13 -44.57
C SER A 59 -14.74 -7.16 -45.27
N SER A 60 -15.66 -7.96 -44.72
CA SER A 60 -17.04 -8.14 -45.15
C SER A 60 -17.92 -6.88 -45.01
N GLY A 61 -17.61 -5.98 -44.08
CA GLY A 61 -18.39 -4.77 -43.77
C GLY A 61 -19.70 -5.01 -42.98
N TYR A 62 -20.00 -6.27 -42.62
CA TYR A 62 -21.28 -6.63 -41.98
C TYR A 62 -21.25 -6.68 -40.45
N THR A 63 -20.09 -6.44 -39.84
CA THR A 63 -19.88 -6.56 -38.39
C THR A 63 -19.02 -5.41 -37.89
N THR A 64 -19.32 -4.92 -36.69
CA THR A 64 -18.54 -3.89 -36.00
C THR A 64 -18.25 -4.34 -34.59
N HIS A 65 -17.00 -4.20 -34.19
CA HIS A 65 -16.50 -4.66 -32.91
C HIS A 65 -16.25 -3.48 -31.97
N PHE A 66 -16.73 -3.56 -30.73
CA PHE A 66 -16.47 -2.60 -29.65
C PHE A 66 -15.80 -3.30 -28.48
N ASN A 67 -14.80 -2.65 -27.86
CA ASN A 67 -14.12 -3.11 -26.66
C ASN A 67 -13.63 -4.59 -26.72
N VAL A 68 -13.21 -5.08 -27.88
CA VAL A 68 -12.87 -6.52 -28.05
C VAL A 68 -11.52 -6.88 -27.42
N LEU A 69 -10.67 -5.87 -27.15
CA LEU A 69 -9.34 -6.04 -26.53
C LEU A 69 -9.41 -5.91 -25.00
N GLN A 70 -10.13 -6.80 -24.31
CA GLN A 70 -10.23 -6.74 -22.85
C GLN A 70 -9.16 -7.53 -22.10
N SER A 71 -8.52 -8.51 -22.74
CA SER A 71 -7.31 -9.19 -22.24
C SER A 71 -6.65 -10.04 -23.33
N GLU A 72 -5.38 -10.37 -23.11
CA GLU A 72 -4.51 -11.17 -23.98
C GLU A 72 -4.86 -12.69 -24.01
N HIS A 73 -5.88 -13.16 -23.28
CA HIS A 73 -5.99 -14.60 -22.95
C HIS A 73 -7.34 -15.32 -23.12
N THR A 74 -8.37 -14.73 -23.73
CA THR A 74 -9.57 -15.52 -24.05
C THR A 74 -10.26 -15.04 -25.32
N ALA A 75 -10.01 -15.73 -26.43
CA ALA A 75 -11.01 -15.82 -27.49
C ALA A 75 -12.21 -16.62 -26.93
N LEU A 76 -13.11 -15.94 -26.22
CA LEU A 76 -14.41 -16.54 -25.89
C LEU A 76 -15.06 -16.94 -27.22
N THR A 77 -15.29 -18.24 -27.41
CA THR A 77 -15.99 -18.75 -28.59
C THR A 77 -17.33 -18.05 -28.73
N GLU A 78 -17.74 -17.66 -29.94
CA GLU A 78 -19.04 -16.98 -30.22
C GLU A 78 -20.23 -17.61 -29.46
N LYS A 79 -20.20 -18.95 -29.30
CA LYS A 79 -21.22 -19.73 -28.58
C LYS A 79 -21.49 -19.28 -27.13
N GLN A 80 -20.54 -18.59 -26.50
CA GLN A 80 -20.64 -18.16 -25.10
C GLN A 80 -21.23 -16.76 -24.93
N ARG A 81 -21.39 -15.97 -26.01
CA ARG A 81 -21.96 -14.62 -25.95
C ARG A 81 -23.50 -14.68 -26.06
N PRO A 82 -24.24 -13.83 -25.32
CA PRO A 82 -25.65 -13.60 -25.59
C PRO A 82 -25.81 -12.90 -26.94
N TYR A 83 -26.62 -13.48 -27.84
CA TYR A 83 -26.93 -12.91 -29.15
C TYR A 83 -28.28 -12.17 -29.10
N LEU A 84 -28.29 -10.92 -29.55
CA LEU A 84 -29.44 -10.01 -29.54
C LEU A 84 -29.89 -9.73 -30.98
N GLY A 85 -30.62 -10.66 -31.62
CA GLY A 85 -31.03 -10.58 -33.03
C GLY A 85 -32.54 -10.53 -33.29
N ARG A 86 -32.93 -10.54 -34.58
CA ARG A 86 -34.32 -10.30 -35.05
C ARG A 86 -35.25 -11.53 -35.14
N SER A 87 -34.72 -12.76 -35.22
CA SER A 87 -35.52 -14.00 -35.21
C SER A 87 -35.81 -14.45 -33.76
N PRO A 88 -36.94 -15.14 -33.50
CA PRO A 88 -37.83 -14.95 -32.33
C PRO A 88 -37.06 -15.08 -31.01
N PRO A 89 -37.47 -14.36 -29.93
CA PRO A 89 -36.57 -13.89 -28.86
C PRO A 89 -35.59 -14.99 -28.53
N THR A 90 -34.36 -14.83 -29.02
CA THR A 90 -33.36 -15.90 -29.08
C THR A 90 -32.84 -16.11 -27.67
N THR A 91 -33.65 -16.70 -26.78
CA THR A 91 -33.41 -17.19 -25.41
C THR A 91 -32.63 -16.32 -24.41
N ARG A 92 -32.06 -15.17 -24.81
CA ARG A 92 -31.07 -14.41 -24.03
C ARG A 92 -31.30 -12.90 -24.01
N GLY A 93 -32.31 -12.37 -24.72
CA GLY A 93 -32.70 -10.96 -24.62
C GLY A 93 -33.15 -10.58 -23.20
N GLU A 94 -33.79 -11.52 -22.50
CA GLU A 94 -34.18 -11.41 -21.09
C GLU A 94 -32.99 -11.61 -20.13
N GLU A 95 -31.86 -12.09 -20.65
CA GLU A 95 -30.64 -12.41 -19.88
C GLU A 95 -29.46 -11.50 -20.26
N ILE A 96 -29.73 -10.26 -20.71
CA ILE A 96 -28.68 -9.33 -21.19
C ILE A 96 -27.58 -9.06 -20.15
N TYR A 97 -27.90 -9.16 -18.86
CA TYR A 97 -26.92 -9.04 -17.78
C TYR A 97 -25.80 -10.09 -17.87
N GLN A 98 -26.00 -11.21 -18.58
CA GLN A 98 -24.96 -12.19 -18.86
C GLN A 98 -23.80 -11.60 -19.66
N GLY A 99 -24.00 -10.52 -20.43
CA GLY A 99 -22.90 -9.81 -21.08
C GLY A 99 -21.98 -9.11 -20.10
N PHE A 100 -22.47 -8.79 -18.89
CA PHE A 100 -21.72 -8.20 -17.79
C PHE A 100 -21.00 -9.25 -16.93
N TYR A 101 -21.21 -10.55 -17.20
CA TYR A 101 -20.58 -11.63 -16.46
C TYR A 101 -19.06 -11.51 -16.51
N ALA A 102 -18.44 -11.37 -15.34
CA ALA A 102 -16.99 -11.28 -15.21
C ALA A 102 -16.37 -12.66 -15.47
N VAL A 103 -15.68 -12.80 -16.60
CA VAL A 103 -14.96 -14.02 -16.99
C VAL A 103 -13.61 -14.08 -16.29
N ASP A 104 -12.95 -12.93 -16.19
CA ASP A 104 -11.73 -12.75 -15.41
C ASP A 104 -11.84 -11.42 -14.66
N ALA A 105 -11.84 -11.49 -13.34
CA ALA A 105 -11.94 -10.32 -12.49
C ALA A 105 -11.11 -10.50 -11.23
N ASN A 106 -10.43 -9.42 -10.86
CA ASN A 106 -9.86 -9.31 -9.54
C ASN A 106 -10.96 -8.97 -8.53
N TRP A 107 -11.36 -9.96 -7.73
CA TRP A 107 -12.32 -9.77 -6.63
C TRP A 107 -11.65 -9.35 -5.29
N HIS A 108 -10.36 -8.99 -5.29
CA HIS A 108 -9.70 -8.49 -4.08
C HIS A 108 -10.36 -7.21 -3.58
N GLY A 109 -10.55 -7.10 -2.26
CA GLY A 109 -11.30 -6.01 -1.64
C GLY A 109 -12.82 -6.09 -1.83
N SER A 110 -13.34 -7.11 -2.52
CA SER A 110 -14.78 -7.29 -2.73
C SER A 110 -15.45 -8.07 -1.60
N HIS A 111 -16.72 -7.74 -1.34
CA HIS A 111 -17.61 -8.60 -0.54
C HIS A 111 -17.82 -9.99 -1.18
N PHE A 112 -17.67 -10.09 -2.51
CA PHE A 112 -17.70 -11.38 -3.23
C PHE A 112 -16.44 -12.22 -3.04
N ARG A 113 -15.37 -11.71 -2.39
CA ARG A 113 -14.20 -12.54 -2.07
C ARG A 113 -14.57 -13.77 -1.23
N ARG A 114 -15.65 -13.68 -0.45
CA ARG A 114 -16.19 -14.76 0.39
C ARG A 114 -16.78 -15.93 -0.41
N VAL A 115 -17.05 -15.76 -1.70
CA VAL A 115 -17.58 -16.83 -2.57
C VAL A 115 -16.49 -17.47 -3.46
N LEU A 116 -15.25 -16.94 -3.42
CA LEU A 116 -14.12 -17.48 -4.18
C LEU A 116 -13.49 -18.70 -3.50
N ILE A 117 -14.20 -19.83 -3.54
CA ILE A 117 -13.74 -21.13 -3.03
C ILE A 117 -13.61 -22.12 -4.19
N SER A 118 -12.47 -22.81 -4.32
CA SER A 118 -12.25 -23.79 -5.40
C SER A 118 -13.19 -24.99 -5.27
N ASN A 119 -13.40 -25.76 -6.34
CA ASN A 119 -14.24 -26.96 -6.28
C ASN A 119 -13.75 -27.95 -5.23
N ILE A 120 -12.44 -28.11 -5.09
CA ILE A 120 -11.89 -29.05 -4.11
C ILE A 120 -11.99 -28.49 -2.69
N SER A 121 -11.70 -27.20 -2.49
CA SER A 121 -11.91 -26.55 -1.19
C SER A 121 -13.38 -26.57 -0.75
N LEU A 122 -14.30 -26.44 -1.71
CA LEU A 122 -15.73 -26.50 -1.46
C LEU A 122 -16.19 -27.90 -1.03
N ARG A 123 -15.59 -28.97 -1.59
CA ARG A 123 -15.81 -30.35 -1.10
C ARG A 123 -15.36 -30.48 0.35
N VAL A 124 -14.19 -29.95 0.71
CA VAL A 124 -13.66 -30.02 2.07
C VAL A 124 -14.51 -29.20 3.06
N ALA A 125 -15.14 -28.11 2.60
CA ALA A 125 -16.03 -27.28 3.40
C ALA A 125 -17.41 -27.91 3.67
N ILE A 126 -17.72 -29.08 3.08
CA ILE A 126 -18.92 -29.84 3.42
C ILE A 126 -18.64 -30.66 4.67
N HIS A 127 -19.35 -30.36 5.75
CA HIS A 127 -19.28 -31.10 7.00
C HIS A 127 -20.44 -32.08 7.12
N GLY A 128 -20.15 -33.26 7.68
CA GLY A 128 -21.15 -34.27 7.99
C GLY A 128 -20.56 -35.67 8.03
N PRO A 129 -21.39 -36.68 8.36
CA PRO A 129 -22.78 -36.50 8.78
C PRO A 129 -22.88 -35.78 10.13
N THR A 130 -23.83 -34.86 10.27
CA THR A 130 -24.23 -34.28 11.56
C THR A 130 -24.88 -35.36 12.44
N SER A 131 -25.27 -35.02 13.67
CA SER A 131 -26.02 -35.95 14.55
C SER A 131 -27.28 -36.53 13.90
N ASP A 132 -27.84 -35.81 12.92
CA ASP A 132 -29.07 -36.17 12.22
C ASP A 132 -28.80 -36.92 10.90
N GLY A 133 -27.55 -37.28 10.61
CA GLY A 133 -27.16 -38.00 9.39
C GLY A 133 -27.05 -37.13 8.14
N LEU A 134 -27.06 -35.80 8.27
CA LEU A 134 -27.07 -34.86 7.14
C LEU A 134 -25.69 -34.25 6.87
N TYR A 135 -25.45 -33.85 5.63
CA TYR A 135 -24.26 -33.14 5.17
C TYR A 135 -24.63 -31.69 4.83
N GLN A 136 -23.81 -30.73 5.24
CA GLN A 136 -24.09 -29.31 5.01
C GLN A 136 -22.79 -28.53 4.76
N LEU A 137 -22.91 -27.39 4.08
CA LEU A 137 -21.80 -26.44 3.99
C LEU A 137 -21.47 -25.89 5.38
N ASP A 138 -20.18 -25.61 5.63
CA ASP A 138 -19.75 -24.94 6.85
C ASP A 138 -20.65 -23.74 7.20
N HIS A 139 -21.10 -23.68 8.45
CA HIS A 139 -22.10 -22.74 8.89
C HIS A 139 -21.64 -21.29 8.71
N SER A 140 -20.35 -21.00 8.95
CA SER A 140 -19.80 -19.66 8.81
C SER A 140 -19.77 -19.21 7.34
N ILE A 141 -19.48 -20.13 6.42
CA ILE A 141 -19.52 -19.87 4.97
C ILE A 141 -20.96 -19.65 4.53
N SER A 142 -21.88 -20.53 4.91
CA SER A 142 -23.29 -20.42 4.53
C SER A 142 -23.93 -19.13 5.04
N GLU A 143 -23.72 -18.77 6.31
CA GLU A 143 -24.24 -17.52 6.87
C GLU A 143 -23.69 -16.30 6.13
N SER A 144 -22.38 -16.31 5.84
CA SER A 144 -21.76 -15.23 5.08
C SER A 144 -22.32 -15.12 3.65
N TRP A 145 -22.65 -16.23 3.00
CA TRP A 145 -23.26 -16.23 1.67
C TRP A 145 -24.68 -15.68 1.72
N ASN A 146 -25.51 -16.12 2.68
CA ASN A 146 -26.86 -15.61 2.85
C ASN A 146 -26.91 -14.09 3.07
N ARG A 147 -26.01 -13.52 3.88
CA ARG A 147 -25.93 -12.06 4.08
C ARG A 147 -25.56 -11.32 2.79
N LEU A 148 -24.60 -11.85 2.02
CA LEU A 148 -24.19 -11.25 0.74
C LEU A 148 -25.33 -11.30 -0.28
N GLU A 149 -26.00 -12.45 -0.41
CA GLU A 149 -27.14 -12.62 -1.31
C GLU A 149 -28.25 -11.64 -0.97
N HIS A 150 -28.66 -11.57 0.29
CA HIS A 150 -29.74 -10.70 0.73
C HIS A 150 -29.46 -9.23 0.39
N ALA A 151 -28.24 -8.75 0.67
CA ALA A 151 -27.86 -7.37 0.38
C ALA A 151 -27.86 -7.08 -1.14
N VAL A 152 -27.27 -7.97 -1.96
CA VAL A 152 -27.21 -7.78 -3.41
C VAL A 152 -28.59 -7.85 -4.06
N VAL A 153 -29.43 -8.81 -3.65
CA VAL A 153 -30.81 -8.95 -4.15
C VAL A 153 -31.64 -7.72 -3.78
N SER A 154 -31.51 -7.22 -2.55
CA SER A 154 -32.23 -6.02 -2.10
C SER A 154 -31.84 -4.79 -2.92
N ILE A 155 -30.55 -4.63 -3.24
CA ILE A 155 -30.07 -3.54 -4.11
C ILE A 155 -30.66 -3.68 -5.52
N ALA A 156 -30.59 -4.87 -6.12
CA ALA A 156 -31.14 -5.08 -7.46
C ALA A 156 -32.65 -4.80 -7.51
N GLN A 157 -33.42 -5.30 -6.54
CA GLN A 157 -34.85 -5.07 -6.42
C GLN A 157 -35.21 -3.59 -6.20
N GLN A 158 -34.36 -2.84 -5.48
CA GLN A 158 -34.55 -1.40 -5.30
C GLN A 158 -34.33 -0.61 -6.60
N LEU A 159 -33.41 -1.05 -7.46
CA LEU A 159 -33.02 -0.31 -8.65
C LEU A 159 -33.85 -0.68 -9.89
N MET A 160 -34.20 -1.95 -10.08
CA MET A 160 -34.91 -2.43 -11.28
C MET A 160 -36.20 -1.67 -11.62
N PRO A 161 -37.08 -1.29 -10.66
CA PRO A 161 -38.31 -0.54 -10.95
C PRO A 161 -38.07 0.82 -11.61
N HIS A 162 -36.86 1.37 -11.50
CA HIS A 162 -36.49 2.64 -12.10
C HIS A 162 -35.98 2.51 -13.55
N LEU A 163 -35.86 1.28 -14.08
CA LEU A 163 -35.35 1.00 -15.40
C LEU A 163 -36.49 0.81 -16.41
N SER A 164 -36.41 1.49 -17.56
CA SER A 164 -37.31 1.29 -18.69
C SER A 164 -36.66 0.35 -19.71
N LEU A 165 -36.82 -0.96 -19.55
CA LEU A 165 -36.15 -1.95 -20.40
C LEU A 165 -37.05 -2.40 -21.57
N PRO A 166 -36.48 -2.77 -22.73
CA PRO A 166 -37.26 -3.27 -23.86
C PRO A 166 -37.90 -4.65 -23.59
N TYR A 167 -37.36 -5.41 -22.64
CA TYR A 167 -37.85 -6.72 -22.22
C TYR A 167 -37.82 -6.84 -20.70
N SER A 168 -38.68 -7.71 -20.16
CA SER A 168 -38.59 -8.11 -18.76
C SER A 168 -37.34 -8.96 -18.56
N LEU A 169 -36.53 -8.64 -17.54
CA LEU A 169 -35.33 -9.42 -17.25
C LEU A 169 -35.69 -10.73 -16.57
N ARG A 170 -35.06 -11.82 -17.02
CA ARG A 170 -35.06 -13.09 -16.33
C ARG A 170 -33.97 -13.09 -15.27
N ILE A 171 -34.34 -12.69 -14.06
CA ILE A 171 -33.45 -12.63 -12.90
C ILE A 171 -32.75 -14.01 -12.72
N PRO A 172 -31.42 -14.04 -12.49
CA PRO A 172 -30.71 -15.30 -12.28
C PRO A 172 -31.24 -15.98 -11.01
N PRO A 173 -31.16 -17.32 -10.94
CA PRO A 173 -31.55 -18.05 -9.74
C PRO A 173 -30.75 -17.56 -8.53
N TYR A 174 -31.43 -17.31 -7.42
CA TYR A 174 -30.75 -16.88 -6.20
C TYR A 174 -29.87 -18.01 -5.66
N PRO A 175 -28.68 -17.71 -5.09
CA PRO A 175 -27.83 -18.75 -4.51
C PRO A 175 -28.55 -19.64 -3.48
N SER A 176 -29.42 -19.09 -2.65
CA SER A 176 -30.24 -19.85 -1.68
C SER A 176 -31.19 -20.87 -2.32
N SER A 177 -31.63 -20.66 -3.57
CA SER A 177 -32.51 -21.60 -4.27
C SER A 177 -31.88 -22.98 -4.50
N TYR A 178 -30.54 -23.06 -4.45
CA TYR A 178 -29.78 -24.30 -4.53
C TYR A 178 -29.51 -24.95 -3.17
N LYS A 179 -30.12 -24.45 -2.08
CA LYS A 179 -30.14 -25.10 -0.76
C LYS A 179 -28.76 -25.27 -0.11
N HIS A 180 -27.80 -24.36 -0.32
CA HIS A 180 -26.46 -24.48 0.29
C HIS A 180 -26.45 -24.36 1.82
N SER A 181 -27.51 -23.82 2.43
CA SER A 181 -27.68 -23.71 3.88
C SER A 181 -28.43 -24.87 4.52
N GLU A 182 -29.03 -25.77 3.73
CA GLU A 182 -29.80 -26.90 4.23
C GLU A 182 -28.91 -28.14 4.42
N GLY A 183 -29.25 -28.96 5.41
CA GLY A 183 -28.67 -30.30 5.56
C GLY A 183 -29.24 -31.25 4.51
N LEU A 184 -28.35 -31.90 3.73
CA LEU A 184 -28.71 -32.79 2.63
C LEU A 184 -28.29 -34.24 2.92
N PRO A 185 -29.03 -35.25 2.42
CA PRO A 185 -28.85 -36.65 2.81
C PRO A 185 -27.56 -37.29 2.30
N SER A 186 -26.86 -36.65 1.34
CA SER A 186 -25.58 -37.14 0.84
C SER A 186 -24.58 -36.00 0.68
N PHE A 187 -23.30 -36.34 0.86
CA PHE A 187 -22.19 -35.42 0.66
C PHE A 187 -22.20 -34.81 -0.75
N ASP A 188 -22.42 -35.62 -1.79
CA ASP A 188 -22.44 -35.13 -3.18
C ASP A 188 -23.61 -34.17 -3.45
N ALA A 189 -24.77 -34.41 -2.82
CA ALA A 189 -25.89 -33.47 -2.92
C ALA A 189 -25.56 -32.13 -2.26
N ALA A 190 -24.96 -32.15 -1.06
CA ALA A 190 -24.50 -30.94 -0.35
C ALA A 190 -23.43 -30.18 -1.13
N TYR A 191 -22.46 -30.89 -1.70
CA TYR A 191 -21.43 -30.30 -2.55
C TYR A 191 -22.02 -29.67 -3.82
N GLU A 192 -22.91 -30.36 -4.53
CA GLU A 192 -23.54 -29.82 -5.75
C GLU A 192 -24.43 -28.61 -5.44
N ALA A 193 -25.18 -28.63 -4.33
CA ALA A 193 -25.93 -27.50 -3.81
C ALA A 193 -25.03 -26.28 -3.58
N ALA A 194 -23.92 -26.46 -2.86
CA ALA A 194 -22.96 -25.40 -2.58
C ALA A 194 -22.27 -24.90 -3.86
N ARG A 195 -21.90 -25.79 -4.79
CA ARG A 195 -21.24 -25.45 -6.06
C ARG A 195 -22.15 -24.60 -6.95
N ARG A 196 -23.43 -24.98 -7.07
CA ARG A 196 -24.42 -24.22 -7.85
C ARG A 196 -24.69 -22.86 -7.20
N SER A 197 -24.81 -22.81 -5.87
CA SER A 197 -24.96 -21.55 -5.13
C SER A 197 -23.79 -20.60 -5.36
N ARG A 198 -22.54 -21.10 -5.28
CA ARG A 198 -21.33 -20.31 -5.57
C ARG A 198 -21.39 -19.68 -6.97
N ASN A 199 -21.73 -20.48 -7.97
CA ASN A 199 -21.79 -20.02 -9.36
C ASN A 199 -22.90 -18.97 -9.56
N ALA A 200 -24.03 -19.12 -8.88
CA ALA A 200 -25.13 -18.16 -8.91
C ALA A 200 -24.75 -16.76 -8.40
N PHE A 201 -23.78 -16.64 -7.47
CA PHE A 201 -23.27 -15.33 -7.04
C PHE A 201 -22.60 -14.56 -8.18
N HIS A 202 -21.91 -15.22 -9.12
CA HIS A 202 -21.30 -14.54 -10.25
C HIS A 202 -22.35 -14.01 -11.23
N GLU A 203 -23.45 -14.74 -11.43
CA GLU A 203 -24.59 -14.26 -12.22
C GLU A 203 -25.29 -13.08 -11.53
N LEU A 204 -25.41 -13.14 -10.20
CA LEU A 204 -25.99 -12.06 -9.40
C LEU A 204 -25.11 -10.80 -9.43
N ALA A 205 -23.78 -10.95 -9.41
CA ALA A 205 -22.85 -9.84 -9.61
C ALA A 205 -22.98 -9.22 -11.00
N ALA A 206 -23.18 -10.05 -12.03
CA ALA A 206 -23.41 -9.60 -13.40
C ALA A 206 -24.73 -8.80 -13.52
N LEU A 207 -25.81 -9.29 -12.89
CA LEU A 207 -27.07 -8.55 -12.78
C LEU A 207 -26.87 -7.20 -12.10
N LEU A 208 -26.19 -7.18 -10.95
CA LEU A 208 -25.93 -5.93 -10.23
C LEU A 208 -25.11 -4.96 -11.08
N SER A 209 -24.08 -5.43 -11.78
CA SER A 209 -23.27 -4.61 -12.67
C SER A 209 -24.08 -4.02 -13.83
N PHE A 210 -24.94 -4.82 -14.44
CA PHE A 210 -25.88 -4.38 -15.47
C PHE A 210 -26.82 -3.29 -14.95
N VAL A 211 -27.44 -3.51 -13.80
CA VAL A 211 -28.36 -2.52 -13.21
C VAL A 211 -27.62 -1.22 -12.87
N CYS A 212 -26.45 -1.29 -12.22
CA CYS A 212 -25.67 -0.11 -11.84
C CYS A 212 -25.16 0.71 -13.04
N CYS A 213 -25.04 0.12 -14.24
CA CYS A 213 -24.58 0.84 -15.44
C CYS A 213 -25.47 2.04 -15.82
N PHE A 214 -26.77 1.96 -15.53
CA PHE A 214 -27.74 3.03 -15.81
C PHE A 214 -27.54 4.29 -14.96
N TRP A 215 -26.81 4.19 -13.86
CA TRP A 215 -26.43 5.31 -13.00
C TRP A 215 -24.97 5.75 -13.22
N SER A 216 -24.23 5.04 -14.06
CA SER A 216 -22.84 5.33 -14.33
C SER A 216 -22.70 6.49 -15.32
N LYS A 217 -21.80 7.42 -15.00
CA LYS A 217 -21.41 8.48 -15.94
C LYS A 217 -19.95 8.28 -16.35
N PRO A 218 -19.62 8.30 -17.66
CA PRO A 218 -18.24 8.22 -18.12
C PRO A 218 -17.40 9.30 -17.47
N GLY A 219 -16.24 8.91 -16.94
CA GLY A 219 -15.29 9.84 -16.33
C GLY A 219 -15.69 10.39 -14.95
N SER A 220 -16.78 9.91 -14.34
CA SER A 220 -17.22 10.40 -13.02
C SER A 220 -17.40 9.26 -12.01
N THR A 221 -16.72 9.37 -10.86
CA THR A 221 -16.87 8.44 -9.72
C THR A 221 -18.01 8.84 -8.79
N ARG A 222 -18.40 10.12 -8.79
CA ARG A 222 -19.47 10.68 -7.94
C ARG A 222 -20.84 10.01 -8.12
N PRO A 223 -21.28 9.58 -9.31
CA PRO A 223 -22.58 8.93 -9.49
C PRO A 223 -22.71 7.63 -8.68
N MET A 224 -21.63 6.84 -8.54
CA MET A 224 -21.65 5.60 -7.77
C MET A 224 -21.68 5.85 -6.26
N HIS A 225 -21.01 6.89 -5.77
CA HIS A 225 -21.09 7.28 -4.36
C HIS A 225 -22.48 7.78 -3.96
N LEU A 226 -23.11 8.59 -4.82
CA LEU A 226 -24.48 9.05 -4.59
C LEU A 226 -25.47 7.89 -4.62
N LEU A 227 -25.29 6.94 -5.56
CA LEU A 227 -26.07 5.71 -5.62
C LEU A 227 -25.88 4.87 -4.35
N ALA A 228 -24.65 4.68 -3.89
CA ALA A 228 -24.35 3.94 -2.66
C ALA A 228 -25.03 4.58 -1.44
N ARG A 229 -25.01 5.91 -1.34
CA ARG A 229 -25.64 6.65 -0.24
C ARG A 229 -27.15 6.54 -0.25
N TYR A 230 -27.77 6.64 -1.43
CA TYR A 230 -29.20 6.41 -1.60
C TYR A 230 -29.59 4.99 -1.18
N LEU A 231 -28.89 3.97 -1.69
CA LEU A 231 -29.15 2.56 -1.40
C LEU A 231 -28.95 2.21 0.07
N SER A 232 -27.87 2.72 0.68
CA SER A 232 -27.60 2.56 2.11
C SER A 232 -28.78 3.04 2.96
N ARG A 233 -29.32 4.22 2.66
CA ARG A 233 -30.48 4.77 3.38
C ARG A 233 -31.77 4.02 3.07
N ALA A 234 -32.04 3.74 1.80
CA ALA A 234 -33.28 3.10 1.36
C ALA A 234 -33.42 1.68 1.91
N LEU A 235 -32.30 0.96 2.07
CA LEU A 235 -32.27 -0.44 2.46
C LEU A 235 -31.75 -0.68 3.88
N GLY A 236 -31.35 0.38 4.60
CA GLY A 236 -30.72 0.25 5.91
C GLY A 236 -29.38 -0.50 5.89
N LEU A 237 -28.66 -0.45 4.77
CA LEU A 237 -27.35 -1.07 4.60
C LEU A 237 -26.24 -0.10 5.02
N ASP A 238 -25.11 -0.63 5.48
CA ASP A 238 -23.94 0.18 5.78
C ASP A 238 -23.41 0.91 4.52
N PHE A 239 -23.13 2.21 4.65
CA PHE A 239 -22.74 3.03 3.51
C PHE A 239 -21.39 2.61 2.93
N GLU A 240 -20.39 2.37 3.77
CA GLU A 240 -19.06 1.96 3.32
C GLU A 240 -19.14 0.60 2.64
N TRP A 241 -19.90 -0.33 3.22
CA TRP A 241 -20.16 -1.64 2.65
C TRP A 241 -20.74 -1.53 1.23
N VAL A 242 -21.79 -0.72 1.03
CA VAL A 242 -22.40 -0.51 -0.31
C VAL A 242 -21.44 0.24 -1.24
N ALA A 243 -20.72 1.24 -0.75
CA ALA A 243 -19.76 1.99 -1.55
C ALA A 243 -18.63 1.08 -2.06
N THR A 244 -18.08 0.22 -1.21
CA THR A 244 -17.11 -0.81 -1.59
C THR A 244 -17.70 -1.79 -2.60
N LEU A 245 -18.93 -2.27 -2.38
CA LEU A 245 -19.61 -3.17 -3.32
C LEU A 245 -19.68 -2.55 -4.72
N LEU A 246 -20.13 -1.30 -4.83
CA LEU A 246 -20.35 -0.62 -6.11
C LEU A 246 -19.09 -0.11 -6.80
N SER A 247 -17.99 0.02 -6.06
CA SER A 247 -16.70 0.51 -6.59
C SER A 247 -15.76 -0.61 -7.05
N VAL A 248 -16.00 -1.84 -6.62
CA VAL A 248 -15.21 -3.02 -7.01
C VAL A 248 -15.35 -3.32 -8.49
N ALA A 249 -14.24 -3.68 -9.13
CA ALA A 249 -14.14 -3.78 -10.59
C ALA A 249 -15.20 -4.66 -11.29
N PRO A 250 -15.49 -5.90 -10.82
CA PRO A 250 -16.54 -6.73 -11.43
C PRO A 250 -17.95 -6.14 -11.40
N ILE A 251 -18.25 -5.26 -10.44
CA ILE A 251 -19.58 -4.63 -10.28
C ILE A 251 -19.59 -3.25 -10.91
N SER A 252 -18.55 -2.46 -10.64
CA SER A 252 -18.40 -1.09 -11.10
C SER A 252 -18.33 -1.05 -12.63
N PRO A 253 -19.29 -0.38 -13.29
CA PRO A 253 -19.25 -0.16 -14.73
C PRO A 253 -18.10 0.76 -15.14
N VAL A 254 -17.52 1.54 -14.21
CA VAL A 254 -16.46 2.52 -14.51
C VAL A 254 -15.05 1.94 -14.31
N ALA A 255 -14.88 0.90 -13.49
CA ALA A 255 -13.60 0.23 -13.21
C ALA A 255 -13.18 -0.78 -14.31
N ALA A 256 -13.63 -0.49 -15.53
CA ALA A 256 -13.91 -1.44 -16.58
C ALA A 256 -12.65 -2.00 -17.27
N HIS A 257 -11.54 -1.26 -17.23
CA HIS A 257 -10.24 -1.69 -17.79
C HIS A 257 -9.57 -2.83 -17.01
N ARG A 258 -10.13 -3.24 -15.87
CA ARG A 258 -9.55 -4.28 -14.98
C ARG A 258 -10.34 -5.60 -14.96
N VAL A 259 -11.36 -5.72 -15.81
CA VAL A 259 -12.26 -6.87 -15.85
C VAL A 259 -12.52 -7.28 -17.28
N VAL A 260 -12.37 -8.59 -17.53
CA VAL A 260 -12.77 -9.22 -18.77
C VAL A 260 -14.22 -9.66 -18.61
N ARG A 261 -15.10 -9.11 -19.43
CA ARG A 261 -16.52 -9.45 -19.40
C ARG A 261 -16.85 -10.42 -20.54
N ARG A 262 -17.90 -11.22 -20.36
CA ARG A 262 -18.35 -12.21 -21.37
C ARG A 262 -18.67 -11.56 -22.71
N GLY A 263 -19.16 -10.31 -22.69
CA GLY A 263 -19.55 -9.59 -23.90
C GLY A 263 -20.90 -10.01 -24.43
N MET A 264 -21.30 -9.43 -25.56
CA MET A 264 -22.56 -9.72 -26.23
C MET A 264 -22.45 -9.52 -27.74
N ASP A 265 -23.29 -10.22 -28.48
CA ASP A 265 -23.46 -10.02 -29.91
C ASP A 265 -24.84 -9.41 -30.13
N MET A 266 -24.96 -8.45 -31.04
CA MET A 266 -26.18 -7.67 -31.21
C MET A 266 -26.41 -7.34 -32.67
N CYS A 267 -27.61 -7.54 -33.18
CA CYS A 267 -27.99 -6.99 -34.47
C CYS A 267 -28.27 -5.50 -34.32
N ILE A 268 -27.91 -4.70 -35.35
CA ILE A 268 -28.21 -3.26 -35.38
C ILE A 268 -29.71 -2.94 -35.21
N THR A 269 -30.56 -3.94 -35.44
CA THR A 269 -32.01 -3.84 -35.33
C THR A 269 -32.58 -4.31 -34.00
N SER A 270 -31.72 -4.72 -33.06
CA SER A 270 -32.08 -5.09 -31.70
C SER A 270 -32.67 -3.89 -30.94
N PRO A 271 -33.73 -4.07 -30.13
CA PRO A 271 -34.22 -3.00 -29.24
C PRO A 271 -33.19 -2.55 -28.20
N TRP A 272 -32.15 -3.35 -27.96
CA TRP A 272 -31.05 -2.99 -27.06
C TRP A 272 -30.05 -2.00 -27.68
N ILE A 273 -30.13 -1.71 -28.99
CA ILE A 273 -29.20 -0.81 -29.68
C ILE A 273 -29.20 0.60 -29.09
N GLU A 274 -30.34 1.05 -28.56
CA GLU A 274 -30.49 2.37 -27.91
C GLU A 274 -29.66 2.49 -26.62
N TYR A 275 -29.28 1.35 -26.01
CA TYR A 275 -28.47 1.27 -24.79
C TYR A 275 -26.99 1.00 -25.08
N LEU A 276 -26.60 0.85 -26.35
CA LEU A 276 -25.23 0.57 -26.76
C LEU A 276 -24.19 1.48 -26.08
N PRO A 277 -24.41 2.81 -25.93
CA PRO A 277 -23.45 3.66 -25.23
C PRO A 277 -23.21 3.26 -23.78
N LEU A 278 -24.24 2.81 -23.04
CA LEU A 278 -24.07 2.34 -21.65
C LEU A 278 -23.17 1.10 -21.60
N PHE A 279 -23.33 0.19 -22.56
CA PHE A 279 -22.56 -1.04 -22.62
C PHE A 279 -21.11 -0.77 -23.03
N ILE A 280 -20.89 0.15 -23.98
CA ILE A 280 -19.55 0.61 -24.38
C ILE A 280 -18.86 1.29 -23.19
N ASP A 281 -19.57 2.20 -22.50
CA ASP A 281 -19.06 2.91 -21.32
C ASP A 281 -18.64 1.94 -20.21
N SER A 282 -19.39 0.84 -20.08
CA SER A 282 -19.18 -0.23 -19.09
C SER A 282 -18.06 -1.23 -19.46
N ASN A 283 -17.33 -0.96 -20.55
CA ASN A 283 -16.36 -1.88 -21.15
C ASN A 283 -16.94 -3.29 -21.27
N ILE A 284 -18.02 -3.43 -22.02
CA ILE A 284 -18.52 -4.75 -22.46
C ILE A 284 -17.97 -5.00 -23.87
N PRO A 285 -17.41 -6.18 -24.17
CA PRO A 285 -17.11 -6.56 -25.56
C PRO A 285 -18.42 -6.69 -26.32
N ILE A 286 -18.57 -6.00 -27.45
CA ILE A 286 -19.82 -6.02 -28.22
C ILE A 286 -19.49 -6.26 -29.68
N VAL A 287 -20.17 -7.22 -30.29
CA VAL A 287 -20.18 -7.38 -31.76
C VAL A 287 -21.52 -6.90 -32.26
N VAL A 288 -21.53 -5.90 -33.13
CA VAL A 288 -22.73 -5.39 -33.77
C VAL A 288 -22.80 -5.92 -35.20
N HIS A 289 -23.77 -6.77 -35.49
CA HIS A 289 -24.05 -7.25 -36.83
C HIS A 289 -24.90 -6.21 -37.57
N LEU A 290 -24.27 -5.60 -38.57
CA LEU A 290 -24.86 -4.61 -39.48
C LEU A 290 -25.67 -5.26 -40.61
N GLY A 291 -25.45 -6.56 -40.84
CA GLY A 291 -26.11 -7.33 -41.89
C GLY A 291 -27.65 -7.24 -41.82
N MET A 292 -28.24 -6.62 -42.83
CA MET A 292 -29.65 -6.81 -43.17
C MET A 292 -29.72 -8.02 -44.12
N PRO A 293 -30.49 -9.08 -43.80
CA PRO A 293 -30.58 -10.25 -44.67
C PRO A 293 -30.94 -9.86 -46.10
N GLY A 294 -30.06 -10.16 -47.06
CA GLY A 294 -30.31 -9.97 -48.50
C GLY A 294 -29.84 -8.65 -49.12
N LEU A 295 -29.14 -7.77 -48.38
CA LEU A 295 -28.54 -6.55 -48.95
C LEU A 295 -27.01 -6.62 -48.94
N SER A 296 -26.39 -6.34 -50.08
CA SER A 296 -24.96 -6.10 -50.22
C SER A 296 -24.54 -4.78 -49.55
N MET A 297 -23.28 -4.68 -49.14
CA MET A 297 -22.73 -3.41 -48.59
C MET A 297 -22.87 -2.22 -49.54
N THR A 298 -22.86 -2.48 -50.85
CA THR A 298 -23.11 -1.46 -51.88
C THR A 298 -24.54 -0.93 -51.76
N GLU A 299 -25.54 -1.83 -51.69
CA GLU A 299 -26.96 -1.46 -51.54
C GLU A 299 -27.24 -0.77 -50.19
N VAL A 300 -26.52 -1.15 -49.12
CA VAL A 300 -26.59 -0.51 -47.81
C VAL A 300 -26.09 0.94 -47.87
N SER A 301 -25.02 1.20 -48.62
CA SER A 301 -24.46 2.55 -48.79
C SER A 301 -25.31 3.46 -49.69
N GLU A 302 -26.02 2.87 -50.66
CA GLU A 302 -26.89 3.60 -51.59
C GLU A 302 -28.26 3.90 -50.98
N ASN A 303 -28.72 3.11 -50.01
CA ASN A 303 -29.97 3.36 -49.31
C ASN A 303 -29.77 4.35 -48.14
N ARG A 304 -30.10 5.63 -48.38
CA ARG A 304 -29.99 6.71 -47.38
C ARG A 304 -30.59 6.38 -46.02
N THR A 305 -31.75 5.72 -45.97
CA THR A 305 -32.42 5.40 -44.70
C THR A 305 -31.69 4.33 -43.91
N VAL A 306 -31.08 3.36 -44.61
CA VAL A 306 -30.26 2.31 -44.00
C VAL A 306 -28.89 2.90 -43.59
N TRP A 307 -28.31 3.75 -44.42
CA TRP A 307 -27.05 4.44 -44.15
C TRP A 307 -27.13 5.37 -42.94
N GLU A 308 -28.25 6.05 -42.69
CA GLU A 308 -28.42 6.86 -41.48
C GLU A 308 -28.36 6.03 -40.18
N VAL A 309 -28.60 4.72 -40.27
CA VAL A 309 -28.53 3.78 -39.14
C VAL A 309 -27.17 3.08 -39.08
N VAL A 310 -26.64 2.63 -40.22
CA VAL A 310 -25.39 1.85 -40.33
C VAL A 310 -24.14 2.73 -40.41
N GLY A 311 -24.22 3.87 -41.08
CA GLY A 311 -23.12 4.81 -41.29
C GLY A 311 -22.35 5.19 -40.03
N PRO A 312 -22.99 5.41 -38.86
CA PRO A 312 -22.28 5.65 -37.60
C PRO A 312 -21.30 4.55 -37.17
N PHE A 313 -21.54 3.30 -37.56
CA PHE A 313 -20.67 2.16 -37.24
C PHE A 313 -19.50 2.00 -38.19
N LEU A 314 -19.64 2.49 -39.42
CA LEU A 314 -18.66 2.30 -40.50
C LEU A 314 -17.76 3.52 -40.72
N LYS A 315 -18.24 4.72 -40.37
CA LYS A 315 -17.47 5.95 -40.52
C LYS A 315 -16.24 5.89 -39.60
N ASP A 316 -15.07 6.07 -40.18
CA ASP A 316 -13.77 6.04 -39.49
C ASP A 316 -13.39 4.67 -38.87
N ALA A 317 -14.11 3.60 -39.19
CA ALA A 317 -13.75 2.24 -38.75
C ALA A 317 -12.49 1.75 -39.46
N THR A 318 -11.57 1.14 -38.70
CA THR A 318 -10.36 0.54 -39.27
C THR A 318 -10.71 -0.83 -39.83
N ARG A 319 -10.39 -1.10 -41.10
CA ARG A 319 -10.60 -2.44 -41.69
C ARG A 319 -9.74 -3.47 -40.94
N TYR A 320 -10.37 -4.52 -40.44
CA TYR A 320 -9.69 -5.69 -39.91
C TYR A 320 -9.10 -6.46 -41.11
N ALA A 321 -7.78 -6.43 -41.28
CA ALA A 321 -7.12 -7.18 -42.33
C ALA A 321 -7.14 -8.67 -42.00
N GLU A 322 -7.59 -9.50 -42.94
CA GLU A 322 -7.49 -10.95 -42.87
C GLU A 322 -6.03 -11.39 -42.69
N GLU A 323 -5.87 -12.52 -42.01
CA GLU A 323 -4.64 -13.11 -41.47
C GLU A 323 -3.35 -12.84 -42.26
N GLY A 324 -2.37 -12.21 -41.60
CA GLY A 324 -0.96 -12.25 -42.05
C GLY A 324 -0.17 -10.95 -41.90
N HIS A 325 -0.81 -9.79 -41.76
CA HIS A 325 -0.11 -8.51 -41.60
C HIS A 325 -0.78 -7.64 -40.52
N CYS A 326 -0.51 -7.94 -39.26
CA CYS A 326 -0.66 -6.91 -38.22
C CYS A 326 0.42 -5.85 -38.46
N CYS A 327 0.20 -4.59 -38.10
CA CYS A 327 1.29 -3.61 -38.17
C CYS A 327 2.48 -4.10 -37.30
N ASN A 328 3.70 -3.71 -37.65
CA ASN A 328 4.93 -4.14 -36.98
C ASN A 328 4.87 -4.00 -35.45
N GLN A 329 4.03 -3.09 -34.93
CA GLN A 329 3.85 -2.86 -33.51
C GLN A 329 3.02 -3.95 -32.81
N CYS A 330 1.97 -4.49 -33.45
CA CYS A 330 1.28 -5.66 -32.91
C CYS A 330 1.97 -6.97 -33.24
N GLU A 331 2.78 -7.07 -34.30
CA GLU A 331 3.65 -8.24 -34.50
C GLU A 331 4.78 -8.30 -33.46
N HIS A 332 5.39 -7.15 -33.14
CA HIS A 332 6.36 -7.03 -32.04
C HIS A 332 5.72 -7.31 -30.67
N GLN A 333 4.49 -6.84 -30.40
CA GLN A 333 3.78 -7.21 -29.17
C GLN A 333 3.39 -8.69 -29.17
N ARG A 334 2.95 -9.27 -30.29
CA ARG A 334 2.60 -10.69 -30.38
C ARG A 334 3.81 -11.60 -30.20
N GLN A 335 4.98 -11.22 -30.71
CA GLN A 335 6.25 -11.91 -30.49
C GLN A 335 6.68 -11.79 -29.02
N HIS A 336 6.62 -10.58 -28.46
CA HIS A 336 6.91 -10.32 -27.05
C HIS A 336 5.88 -10.96 -26.10
N LEU A 337 4.69 -11.31 -26.60
CA LEU A 337 3.62 -12.02 -25.88
C LEU A 337 3.71 -13.54 -26.03
N GLN A 338 4.20 -14.06 -27.16
CA GLN A 338 4.59 -15.47 -27.30
C GLN A 338 5.75 -15.80 -26.36
N ASP A 339 6.67 -14.86 -26.18
CA ASP A 339 7.79 -14.98 -25.24
C ASP A 339 7.37 -14.75 -23.77
N ALA A 340 6.20 -14.15 -23.51
CA ALA A 340 5.66 -13.90 -22.16
C ALA A 340 4.53 -14.87 -21.74
N ALA A 341 3.94 -15.61 -22.67
CA ALA A 341 2.82 -16.52 -22.44
C ALA A 341 3.31 -17.89 -21.93
N PHE A 342 3.49 -18.01 -20.61
CA PHE A 342 3.63 -19.29 -19.90
C PHE A 342 2.40 -20.23 -19.98
N ALA A 343 1.44 -20.00 -20.89
CA ALA A 343 0.20 -20.75 -20.98
C ALA A 343 0.07 -21.45 -22.34
N LEU A 344 0.81 -22.55 -22.48
CA LEU A 344 0.45 -23.82 -23.14
C LEU A 344 1.53 -24.87 -22.85
N ALA A 345 2.22 -24.75 -21.71
CA ALA A 345 3.13 -25.78 -21.27
C ALA A 345 2.32 -26.88 -20.60
N ASP A 346 2.53 -28.12 -21.05
CA ASP A 346 2.16 -29.30 -20.28
C ASP A 346 2.62 -29.08 -18.81
N PRO A 347 1.76 -29.29 -17.78
CA PRO A 347 2.13 -29.08 -16.39
C PRO A 347 3.42 -29.80 -15.98
N GLY A 348 3.67 -30.98 -16.58
CA GLY A 348 4.93 -31.71 -16.44
C GLY A 348 6.11 -30.93 -17.01
N ALA A 349 5.99 -30.43 -18.24
CA ALA A 349 6.98 -29.56 -18.86
C ALA A 349 7.19 -28.24 -18.09
N PHE A 350 6.13 -27.56 -17.63
CA PHE A 350 6.22 -26.31 -16.86
C PHE A 350 6.95 -26.53 -15.53
N ALA A 351 6.57 -27.57 -14.78
CA ALA A 351 7.25 -27.93 -13.53
C ALA A 351 8.73 -28.24 -13.79
N SER A 352 9.04 -28.99 -14.85
CA SER A 352 10.41 -29.33 -15.25
C SER A 352 11.23 -28.09 -15.64
N THR A 353 10.64 -27.15 -16.39
CA THR A 353 11.30 -25.89 -16.77
C THR A 353 11.58 -25.02 -15.55
N ARG A 354 10.60 -24.85 -14.65
CA ARG A 354 10.79 -24.05 -13.43
C ARG A 354 11.76 -24.69 -12.45
N GLU A 355 11.80 -26.03 -12.39
CA GLU A 355 12.82 -26.77 -11.66
C GLU A 355 14.21 -26.55 -12.25
N ALA A 356 14.36 -26.58 -13.57
CA ALA A 356 15.62 -26.26 -14.24
C ALA A 356 16.09 -24.81 -13.98
N GLU A 357 15.19 -23.83 -14.10
CA GLU A 357 15.48 -22.43 -13.76
C GLU A 357 15.89 -22.25 -12.29
N TRP A 358 15.20 -22.96 -11.39
CA TRP A 358 15.52 -22.95 -9.96
C TRP A 358 16.91 -23.54 -9.69
N LEU A 359 17.26 -24.66 -10.34
CA LEU A 359 18.57 -25.28 -10.22
C LEU A 359 19.66 -24.37 -10.80
N GLU A 360 19.45 -23.76 -11.96
CA GLU A 360 20.38 -22.79 -12.55
C GLU A 360 20.60 -21.59 -11.61
N HIS A 361 19.53 -21.11 -10.96
CA HIS A 361 19.60 -20.06 -9.96
C HIS A 361 20.37 -20.50 -8.69
N CYS A 362 20.16 -21.73 -8.21
CA CYS A 362 20.91 -22.29 -7.08
C CYS A 362 22.40 -22.40 -7.39
N VAL A 363 22.75 -22.87 -8.59
CA VAL A 363 24.14 -22.94 -9.10
C VAL A 363 24.76 -21.55 -9.18
N ALA A 364 24.05 -20.56 -9.73
CA ALA A 364 24.52 -19.17 -9.80
C ALA A 364 24.76 -18.54 -8.42
N LEU A 365 24.05 -19.01 -7.39
CA LEU A 365 24.18 -18.57 -6.00
C LEU A 365 25.14 -19.43 -5.16
N GLY A 366 25.73 -20.49 -5.72
CA GLY A 366 26.61 -21.41 -5.00
C GLY A 366 25.91 -22.22 -3.91
N LEU A 367 24.60 -22.48 -4.07
CA LEU A 367 23.80 -23.30 -3.17
C LEU A 367 23.85 -24.77 -3.64
N PRO A 368 23.97 -25.76 -2.73
CA PRO A 368 24.05 -27.16 -3.12
C PRO A 368 22.72 -27.70 -3.66
N ASP A 369 22.78 -28.66 -4.59
CA ASP A 369 21.68 -29.18 -5.42
C ASP A 369 20.61 -29.98 -4.66
N ASP A 370 20.84 -30.32 -3.39
CA ASP A 370 20.03 -31.21 -2.59
C ASP A 370 18.92 -30.49 -1.81
N LYS A 371 17.92 -29.93 -2.52
CA LYS A 371 16.64 -29.53 -1.91
C LYS A 371 15.42 -29.85 -2.78
N LEU A 372 15.12 -31.13 -2.89
CA LEU A 372 13.76 -31.59 -3.22
C LEU A 372 12.95 -31.73 -1.92
N ILE A 373 11.84 -31.01 -1.82
CA ILE A 373 10.86 -31.19 -0.74
C ILE A 373 10.05 -32.46 -1.05
N GLY A 374 10.67 -33.62 -0.85
CA GLY A 374 9.99 -34.91 -0.82
C GLY A 374 9.65 -35.28 0.62
N GLY A 375 8.36 -35.29 0.96
CA GLY A 375 7.86 -36.08 2.09
C GLY A 375 7.66 -35.35 3.44
N TYR A 376 6.95 -34.23 3.48
CA TYR A 376 6.47 -33.68 4.76
C TYR A 376 4.95 -33.51 4.74
N ASP A 377 4.26 -34.52 5.28
CA ASP A 377 2.84 -34.43 5.61
C ASP A 377 2.62 -33.54 6.84
N ALA A 378 1.62 -32.67 6.75
CA ALA A 378 1.51 -31.43 7.50
C ALA A 378 0.32 -31.47 8.46
N ARG A 379 0.60 -31.52 9.76
CA ARG A 379 -0.22 -30.87 10.80
C ARG A 379 0.70 -30.24 11.85
N GLY A 380 0.83 -28.91 11.82
CA GLY A 380 1.43 -28.11 12.90
C GLY A 380 2.84 -27.54 12.72
N SER A 381 3.46 -27.58 11.52
CA SER A 381 4.84 -27.07 11.33
C SER A 381 4.91 -25.64 10.75
N THR A 382 6.00 -24.93 11.07
CA THR A 382 6.42 -23.60 10.54
C THR A 382 6.43 -23.48 9.01
N ALA A 383 6.41 -24.61 8.30
CA ALA A 383 6.23 -24.64 6.85
C ALA A 383 4.84 -24.09 6.43
N TYR A 384 3.79 -24.34 7.21
CA TYR A 384 2.42 -23.92 6.91
C TYR A 384 2.27 -22.39 6.77
N SER A 385 2.79 -21.59 7.73
CA SER A 385 2.77 -20.11 7.58
C SER A 385 3.62 -19.59 6.46
N THR A 386 4.70 -20.30 6.15
CA THR A 386 5.64 -19.86 5.13
C THR A 386 5.01 -20.08 3.76
N LEU A 387 4.30 -21.20 3.60
CA LEU A 387 3.58 -21.56 2.38
C LEU A 387 2.27 -20.76 2.20
N ALA A 388 1.54 -20.41 3.26
CA ALA A 388 0.34 -19.57 3.17
C ALA A 388 0.60 -18.12 2.72
N LYS A 389 1.87 -17.68 2.74
CA LYS A 389 2.30 -16.36 2.23
C LYS A 389 2.57 -16.36 0.73
N LEU A 390 2.60 -17.54 0.10
CA LEU A 390 2.85 -17.70 -1.32
C LEU A 390 1.56 -17.48 -2.09
N ALA A 391 1.65 -16.88 -3.28
CA ALA A 391 0.51 -16.77 -4.18
C ALA A 391 0.15 -18.17 -4.69
N MET A 392 -1.09 -18.58 -4.43
CA MET A 392 -1.54 -19.93 -4.73
C MET A 392 -2.24 -19.97 -6.08
N HIS A 393 -1.93 -21.01 -6.85
CA HIS A 393 -2.49 -21.25 -8.16
C HIS A 393 -2.90 -22.71 -8.30
N GLU A 394 -4.04 -22.97 -8.91
CA GLU A 394 -4.52 -24.28 -9.28
C GLU A 394 -4.50 -24.42 -10.79
N TRP A 395 -3.87 -25.48 -11.30
CA TRP A 395 -3.89 -25.85 -12.70
C TRP A 395 -5.11 -26.71 -12.99
N VAL A 396 -5.98 -26.20 -13.87
CA VAL A 396 -7.25 -26.82 -14.22
C VAL A 396 -7.31 -27.01 -15.74
N GLY A 397 -7.68 -28.20 -16.21
CA GLY A 397 -7.81 -28.48 -17.64
C GLY A 397 -7.68 -29.96 -17.97
N GLU A 398 -7.67 -30.28 -19.27
CA GLU A 398 -7.42 -31.63 -19.81
C GLU A 398 -5.99 -31.69 -20.41
N PRO A 399 -5.39 -32.90 -20.56
CA PRO A 399 -4.08 -33.07 -21.18
C PRO A 399 -3.93 -32.27 -22.49
N GLY A 400 -2.94 -31.37 -22.53
CA GLY A 400 -2.67 -30.49 -23.68
C GLY A 400 -3.38 -29.13 -23.65
N ASN A 401 -4.26 -28.85 -22.68
CA ASN A 401 -4.94 -27.55 -22.55
C ASN A 401 -5.23 -27.20 -21.08
N TYR A 402 -4.17 -26.93 -20.31
CA TYR A 402 -4.27 -26.57 -18.90
C TYR A 402 -4.22 -25.05 -18.69
N ARG A 403 -5.01 -24.55 -17.73
CA ARG A 403 -5.03 -23.15 -17.31
C ARG A 403 -4.63 -23.02 -15.84
N ARG A 404 -3.65 -22.16 -15.58
CA ARG A 404 -3.24 -21.74 -14.23
C ARG A 404 -4.23 -20.71 -13.68
N THR A 405 -4.88 -20.99 -12.54
CA THR A 405 -5.94 -20.16 -11.95
C THR A 405 -5.56 -19.75 -10.51
N PRO A 406 -5.57 -18.46 -10.14
CA PRO A 406 -5.24 -18.05 -8.78
C PRO A 406 -6.28 -18.51 -7.74
N VAL A 407 -5.83 -18.78 -6.51
CA VAL A 407 -6.65 -19.30 -5.39
C VAL A 407 -6.43 -18.43 -4.13
N ASP A 408 -7.50 -18.16 -3.35
CA ASP A 408 -7.38 -17.35 -2.10
C ASP A 408 -6.50 -18.09 -1.07
N PRO A 409 -5.44 -17.45 -0.54
CA PRO A 409 -4.57 -18.03 0.50
C PRO A 409 -5.30 -18.44 1.78
N ARG A 410 -6.50 -17.90 2.06
CA ARG A 410 -7.31 -18.35 3.20
C ARG A 410 -7.90 -19.75 3.02
N ASN A 411 -7.99 -20.22 1.77
CA ASN A 411 -8.31 -21.61 1.46
C ASN A 411 -7.08 -22.52 1.50
N PHE A 412 -5.89 -22.02 1.84
CA PHE A 412 -4.67 -22.83 1.96
C PHE A 412 -4.85 -24.15 2.75
N PRO A 413 -5.48 -24.19 3.94
CA PRO A 413 -5.68 -25.47 4.63
C PRO A 413 -6.62 -26.42 3.87
N LEU A 414 -7.64 -25.89 3.20
CA LEU A 414 -8.54 -26.67 2.36
C LEU A 414 -7.81 -27.22 1.13
N MET A 415 -6.97 -26.40 0.49
CA MET A 415 -6.14 -26.77 -0.67
C MET A 415 -5.05 -27.79 -0.30
N VAL A 416 -4.33 -27.62 0.80
CA VAL A 416 -3.34 -28.62 1.25
C VAL A 416 -4.02 -29.95 1.58
N GLY A 417 -5.22 -29.94 2.14
CA GLY A 417 -6.00 -31.18 2.36
C GLY A 417 -6.55 -31.81 1.08
N ALA A 418 -6.67 -31.04 0.00
CA ALA A 418 -7.34 -31.40 -1.25
C ALA A 418 -6.43 -32.07 -2.30
N TYR A 419 -5.12 -31.78 -2.32
CA TYR A 419 -4.18 -32.25 -3.36
C TYR A 419 -3.12 -33.14 -2.74
N SER A 420 -2.66 -34.19 -3.42
CA SER A 420 -1.56 -35.04 -2.95
C SER A 420 -0.23 -34.27 -2.95
N ILE A 421 0.77 -34.69 -2.15
CA ILE A 421 2.05 -33.98 -2.06
C ILE A 421 2.78 -33.88 -3.41
N ASP A 422 2.69 -34.93 -4.23
CA ASP A 422 3.33 -35.03 -5.56
C ASP A 422 2.64 -34.16 -6.61
N SER A 423 1.46 -33.62 -6.28
CA SER A 423 0.67 -32.73 -7.14
C SER A 423 0.76 -31.27 -6.71
N ARG A 424 1.81 -30.92 -5.95
CA ARG A 424 2.08 -29.56 -5.46
C ARG A 424 3.48 -29.17 -5.92
N TYR A 425 3.61 -28.04 -6.59
CA TYR A 425 4.90 -27.43 -6.88
C TYR A 425 5.02 -26.12 -6.11
N VAL A 426 6.17 -25.90 -5.48
CA VAL A 426 6.44 -24.70 -4.70
C VAL A 426 7.59 -23.98 -5.35
N SER A 427 7.33 -22.83 -5.96
CA SER A 427 8.38 -21.96 -6.48
C SER A 427 8.78 -20.95 -5.41
N LEU A 428 9.88 -21.22 -4.71
CA LEU A 428 10.42 -20.28 -3.73
C LEU A 428 10.94 -19.00 -4.39
N LEU A 429 11.44 -19.09 -5.62
CA LEU A 429 11.91 -17.95 -6.41
C LEU A 429 10.79 -16.95 -6.71
N HIS A 430 9.62 -17.46 -7.11
CA HIS A 430 8.48 -16.63 -7.49
C HIS A 430 7.49 -16.38 -6.33
N SER A 431 7.76 -16.96 -5.16
CA SER A 431 6.88 -16.93 -4.00
C SER A 431 5.47 -17.48 -4.30
N GLU A 432 5.39 -18.61 -5.00
CA GLU A 432 4.15 -19.19 -5.50
C GLU A 432 4.02 -20.69 -5.16
N ILE A 433 2.77 -21.16 -5.04
CA ILE A 433 2.44 -22.59 -4.97
C ILE A 433 1.47 -22.91 -6.09
N ASP A 434 1.81 -23.93 -6.87
CA ASP A 434 0.99 -24.50 -7.91
C ASP A 434 0.43 -25.86 -7.47
N PHE A 435 -0.88 -26.04 -7.63
CA PHE A 435 -1.57 -27.31 -7.39
C PHE A 435 -1.98 -27.90 -8.73
N PHE A 436 -1.63 -29.16 -8.99
CA PHE A 436 -1.95 -29.88 -10.21
C PHE A 436 -2.96 -30.98 -9.96
N LYS A 437 -3.77 -31.29 -10.95
CA LYS A 437 -4.67 -32.44 -10.88
C LYS A 437 -3.97 -33.66 -11.50
N ASP A 438 -3.68 -34.67 -10.69
CA ASP A 438 -3.23 -36.01 -11.11
C ASP A 438 -2.03 -36.05 -12.09
N ILE A 439 -0.85 -35.56 -11.68
CA ILE A 439 0.41 -35.87 -12.41
C ILE A 439 0.85 -37.28 -12.01
N SER A 440 0.39 -38.29 -12.73
CA SER A 440 0.94 -39.64 -12.63
C SER A 440 2.43 -39.63 -13.02
N LYS A 441 3.28 -40.11 -12.11
CA LYS A 441 4.76 -40.17 -12.14
C LYS A 441 5.39 -40.16 -13.55
N PRO A 442 6.34 -39.26 -13.85
CA PRO A 442 7.24 -39.39 -15.00
C PRO A 442 8.15 -40.61 -14.81
N THR A 443 8.25 -41.47 -15.83
CA THR A 443 9.25 -42.55 -15.90
C THR A 443 10.67 -41.97 -15.97
N ALA A 444 11.42 -42.08 -14.87
CA ALA A 444 12.81 -41.67 -14.78
C ALA A 444 13.69 -42.54 -15.70
N ASN A 445 14.12 -42.02 -16.86
CA ASN A 445 15.21 -42.58 -17.64
C ASN A 445 15.66 -41.63 -18.77
N THR A 446 16.17 -40.44 -18.45
CA THR A 446 17.16 -39.76 -19.33
C THR A 446 17.75 -38.57 -18.59
N LEU A 447 19.05 -38.62 -18.27
CA LEU A 447 19.99 -37.48 -18.30
C LEU A 447 21.35 -37.94 -17.71
N LEU A 448 22.24 -38.38 -18.61
CA LEU A 448 23.69 -38.42 -18.40
C LEU A 448 24.34 -38.03 -19.73
N GLY A 449 25.20 -37.00 -19.71
CA GLY A 449 26.03 -36.61 -20.84
C GLY A 449 26.83 -35.32 -20.58
N ALA A 450 28.15 -35.47 -20.43
CA ALA A 450 29.22 -34.48 -20.22
C ALA A 450 29.40 -33.50 -21.42
N SER A 451 30.30 -32.51 -21.52
CA SER A 451 31.65 -32.25 -20.97
C SER A 451 32.17 -30.84 -21.38
N ASP A 452 33.08 -30.29 -20.58
CA ASP A 452 34.32 -29.51 -20.89
C ASP A 452 34.35 -28.17 -21.69
N THR A 453 35.04 -27.21 -21.05
CA THR A 453 35.63 -25.89 -21.42
C THR A 453 36.74 -25.92 -22.50
N PRO A 454 37.52 -24.84 -22.87
CA PRO A 454 37.55 -23.39 -22.50
C PRO A 454 37.78 -22.42 -23.71
N VAL A 455 37.95 -21.10 -23.48
CA VAL A 455 39.05 -20.20 -23.99
C VAL A 455 38.74 -18.70 -23.72
N SER A 456 39.73 -17.98 -23.16
CA SER A 456 39.91 -16.49 -23.11
C SER A 456 41.16 -16.14 -23.95
N PRO A 457 41.64 -14.88 -24.19
CA PRO A 457 41.40 -13.56 -23.54
C PRO A 457 41.31 -12.36 -24.56
N SER A 458 41.16 -11.06 -24.27
CA SER A 458 42.07 -10.11 -23.57
C SER A 458 41.68 -8.62 -23.86
N LEU A 459 41.92 -7.73 -22.86
CA LEU A 459 42.50 -6.35 -22.85
C LEU A 459 42.18 -5.34 -24.02
N SER A 460 41.97 -4.02 -23.88
CA SER A 460 42.54 -2.97 -22.99
C SER A 460 41.98 -1.55 -23.31
N ARG A 461 42.00 -0.61 -22.32
CA ARG A 461 42.35 0.87 -22.33
C ARG A 461 41.82 1.82 -23.45
N ALA A 462 41.50 3.12 -23.29
CA ALA A 462 41.88 4.21 -22.35
C ALA A 462 40.95 5.47 -22.46
N ARG A 463 41.02 6.37 -21.44
CA ARG A 463 41.05 7.88 -21.37
C ARG A 463 40.45 8.72 -22.53
N GLU A 464 39.91 9.93 -22.39
CA GLU A 464 40.08 11.09 -21.46
C GLU A 464 38.93 12.09 -21.77
N THR A 465 38.53 12.96 -20.82
CA THR A 465 37.68 14.14 -21.09
C THR A 465 38.20 15.35 -20.32
N SER A 466 38.18 16.53 -20.96
CA SER A 466 38.54 17.82 -20.36
C SER A 466 37.69 18.96 -20.94
N GLY A 467 37.50 20.00 -20.11
CA GLY A 467 36.98 21.34 -20.45
C GLY A 467 35.48 21.52 -20.21
N ALA A 468 34.94 22.62 -19.66
CA ALA A 468 35.49 23.90 -19.24
C ALA A 468 34.44 24.65 -18.36
N GLU A 469 34.92 25.57 -17.51
CA GLU A 469 34.17 26.71 -16.91
C GLU A 469 34.01 27.86 -17.98
N PRO A 470 33.45 29.08 -17.74
CA PRO A 470 33.12 29.75 -16.47
C PRO A 470 31.93 30.77 -16.41
N GLN A 471 31.80 31.35 -15.20
CA GLN A 471 31.47 32.75 -14.84
C GLN A 471 30.02 33.26 -14.64
N SER A 472 29.88 33.96 -13.50
CA SER A 472 28.71 34.60 -12.91
C SER A 472 28.89 36.12 -12.81
N ASN A 473 27.79 36.88 -12.78
CA ASN A 473 27.74 38.23 -12.22
C ASN A 473 26.60 38.36 -11.18
N SER A 474 26.90 39.15 -10.16
CA SER A 474 26.14 39.44 -8.94
C SER A 474 25.17 40.60 -9.08
N ASP A 475 24.10 40.62 -8.28
CA ASP A 475 23.36 41.85 -7.96
C ASP A 475 22.78 41.86 -6.53
N THR A 476 22.61 43.11 -6.09
CA THR A 476 22.49 43.76 -4.77
C THR A 476 21.19 43.50 -4.01
N ILE A 477 21.21 43.59 -2.67
CA ILE A 477 20.05 43.44 -1.75
C ILE A 477 19.76 44.77 -1.03
N GLU A 478 18.48 45.20 -1.01
CA GLU A 478 17.90 46.21 -0.11
C GLU A 478 17.14 45.55 1.06
N PRO A 479 17.00 46.22 2.24
CA PRO A 479 16.41 45.64 3.45
C PRO A 479 14.90 45.91 3.56
N TYR A 480 14.17 44.99 4.19
CA TYR A 480 12.75 45.10 4.50
C TYR A 480 12.52 45.03 6.03
N ASP A 481 11.63 45.91 6.50
CA ASP A 481 11.21 46.17 7.87
C ASP A 481 10.70 44.95 8.64
N SER A 482 11.07 44.89 9.93
CA SER A 482 10.59 43.92 10.91
C SER A 482 9.51 44.54 11.80
N ASP A 483 8.26 44.15 11.57
CA ASP A 483 7.17 44.44 12.50
C ASP A 483 7.12 43.42 13.66
N GLU A 484 6.72 43.99 14.79
CA GLU A 484 6.74 43.55 16.18
C GLU A 484 5.81 42.37 16.48
N GLU A 485 6.22 41.49 17.41
CA GLU A 485 5.32 40.87 18.41
C GLU A 485 6.13 40.62 19.70
N ASP A 486 5.93 41.51 20.67
CA ASP A 486 6.36 41.39 22.07
C ASP A 486 5.33 40.62 22.93
N GLU A 487 5.85 40.10 24.05
CA GLU A 487 5.22 39.85 25.37
C GLU A 487 5.28 38.39 25.85
N TYR A 488 6.24 38.12 26.74
CA TYR A 488 6.01 37.47 28.05
C TYR A 488 7.22 37.77 28.95
N GLY A 489 7.10 38.78 29.80
CA GLY A 489 8.07 39.06 30.86
C GLY A 489 7.84 38.17 32.07
N GLU A 490 8.79 37.28 32.37
CA GLU A 490 8.89 36.61 33.68
C GLU A 490 10.20 36.98 34.38
N SER A 491 10.05 37.49 35.59
CA SER A 491 11.09 37.96 36.50
C SER A 491 12.06 36.85 36.92
N ILE A 492 13.36 37.09 36.72
CA ILE A 492 14.46 36.21 37.11
C ILE A 492 14.57 36.20 38.65
N ARG A 493 14.22 35.07 39.28
CA ARG A 493 14.62 34.74 40.67
C ARG A 493 15.82 33.77 40.66
N PRO A 494 16.71 33.85 41.66
CA PRO A 494 17.94 33.06 41.70
C PRO A 494 17.67 31.55 41.92
N LEU A 495 18.48 30.73 41.24
CA LEU A 495 18.46 29.27 41.18
C LEU A 495 18.46 28.61 42.58
N SER A 496 17.30 28.12 43.01
CA SER A 496 17.19 27.04 43.98
C SER A 496 17.32 25.68 43.29
N ASN A 497 17.94 24.72 43.98
CA ASN A 497 18.25 23.32 43.60
C ASN A 497 17.42 22.74 42.44
N PRO A 498 18.05 22.04 41.48
CA PRO A 498 17.34 21.45 40.34
C PRO A 498 16.24 20.54 40.87
N ALA A 499 14.99 20.88 40.53
CA ALA A 499 13.87 19.97 40.70
C ALA A 499 14.24 18.62 40.06
N PRO A 500 13.81 17.48 40.64
CA PRO A 500 14.00 16.19 40.00
C PRO A 500 13.52 16.30 38.54
N PRO A 501 14.28 15.74 37.57
CA PRO A 501 13.94 15.86 36.16
C PRO A 501 12.48 15.45 35.99
N PRO A 502 11.68 16.15 35.17
CA PRO A 502 10.30 15.75 34.91
C PRO A 502 10.35 14.29 34.50
N SER A 503 9.92 13.41 35.41
CA SER A 503 9.89 11.97 35.21
C SER A 503 9.16 11.78 33.88
N ALA A 504 9.78 11.05 32.95
CA ALA A 504 9.14 10.67 31.71
C ALA A 504 7.76 10.14 32.11
N VAL A 505 6.70 10.91 31.83
CA VAL A 505 5.33 10.57 32.22
C VAL A 505 5.14 9.14 31.75
N ALA A 506 5.01 8.20 32.70
CA ALA A 506 4.97 6.78 32.41
C ALA A 506 3.96 6.60 31.28
N ALA A 507 4.45 6.18 30.12
CA ALA A 507 3.68 6.24 28.91
C ALA A 507 2.60 5.18 29.04
N ASN A 508 1.35 5.60 29.19
CA ASN A 508 0.25 4.67 29.27
C ASN A 508 0.22 3.83 27.98
N TRP A 509 0.23 2.51 28.09
CA TRP A 509 0.37 1.62 26.93
C TRP A 509 -0.79 1.80 25.94
N GLN A 510 -2.00 2.12 26.42
CA GLN A 510 -3.15 2.46 25.58
C GLN A 510 -2.84 3.70 24.73
N THR A 511 -2.31 4.75 25.35
CA THR A 511 -1.93 5.98 24.64
C THR A 511 -0.85 5.70 23.61
N VAL A 512 0.09 4.78 23.88
CA VAL A 512 1.09 4.37 22.89
C VAL A 512 0.44 3.70 21.68
N LEU A 513 -0.47 2.74 21.90
CA LEU A 513 -1.19 2.07 20.81
C LEU A 513 -2.07 3.03 20.01
N GLU A 514 -2.86 3.86 20.70
CA GLU A 514 -3.79 4.80 20.10
C GLU A 514 -3.07 5.88 19.32
N VAL A 515 -2.14 6.58 19.98
CA VAL A 515 -1.52 7.78 19.41
C VAL A 515 -0.41 7.40 18.43
N ARG A 516 0.44 6.43 18.77
CA ARG A 516 1.60 6.11 17.92
C ARG A 516 1.25 5.13 16.80
N CYS A 517 0.47 4.09 17.11
CA CYS A 517 0.12 3.07 16.13
C CYS A 517 -1.21 3.35 15.42
N GLY A 518 -2.11 4.17 15.99
CA GLY A 518 -3.45 4.37 15.44
C GLY A 518 -4.38 3.20 15.73
N TYR A 519 -4.13 2.47 16.80
CA TYR A 519 -4.85 1.26 17.19
C TYR A 519 -5.70 1.54 18.46
N PRO A 520 -7.02 1.77 18.32
CA PRO A 520 -7.88 2.17 19.42
C PRO A 520 -8.12 1.02 20.40
N SER A 521 -7.85 1.26 21.69
CA SER A 521 -7.97 0.23 22.72
C SER A 521 -9.43 -0.03 23.12
N GLU A 522 -10.31 0.97 23.03
CA GLU A 522 -11.68 0.88 23.57
C GLU A 522 -12.68 0.16 22.66
N VAL A 523 -12.50 0.22 21.33
CA VAL A 523 -13.44 -0.37 20.35
C VAL A 523 -13.34 -1.90 20.30
N THR A 524 -12.29 -2.49 20.88
CA THR A 524 -12.05 -3.94 20.88
C THR A 524 -12.77 -4.72 21.98
N ARG A 525 -13.48 -4.06 22.92
CA ARG A 525 -14.23 -4.80 23.95
C ARG A 525 -15.32 -5.73 23.40
N ASN A 526 -15.87 -5.43 22.23
CA ASN A 526 -16.91 -6.25 21.59
C ASN A 526 -16.39 -7.09 20.41
N PHE A 527 -15.14 -6.87 19.99
CA PHE A 527 -14.49 -7.62 18.92
C PHE A 527 -13.12 -8.04 19.43
N THR A 528 -13.06 -9.13 20.22
CA THR A 528 -11.79 -9.82 20.45
C THR A 528 -11.25 -10.23 19.10
N PRO A 529 -10.15 -9.62 18.61
CA PRO A 529 -9.53 -10.10 17.39
C PRO A 529 -9.14 -11.56 17.61
N PRO A 530 -9.26 -12.43 16.60
CA PRO A 530 -8.83 -13.81 16.73
C PRO A 530 -7.37 -13.81 17.21
N PRO A 531 -7.03 -14.62 18.23
CA PRO A 531 -5.68 -14.62 18.80
C PRO A 531 -4.66 -14.83 17.67
N PRO A 532 -3.53 -14.10 17.68
CA PRO A 532 -2.49 -14.30 16.67
C PRO A 532 -2.10 -15.77 16.67
N ASN A 533 -2.05 -16.39 15.48
CA ASN A 533 -1.77 -17.82 15.35
C ASN A 533 -0.43 -18.13 16.06
N THR A 534 -0.51 -18.84 17.18
CA THR A 534 0.59 -19.09 18.11
C THR A 534 1.77 -19.80 17.46
N HIS A 535 1.53 -20.55 16.38
CA HIS A 535 2.57 -21.29 15.66
C HIS A 535 3.38 -20.43 14.67
N HIS A 536 2.93 -19.22 14.36
CA HIS A 536 3.45 -18.44 13.23
C HIS A 536 3.71 -16.97 13.54
N SER A 537 3.27 -16.52 14.71
CA SER A 537 3.54 -15.18 15.21
C SER A 537 5.03 -15.02 15.57
N LYS A 538 5.65 -13.93 15.13
CA LYS A 538 6.98 -13.53 15.62
C LYS A 538 6.93 -12.98 17.04
N PHE A 539 5.74 -12.54 17.44
CA PHE A 539 5.39 -12.04 18.76
C PHE A 539 4.42 -13.02 19.40
N SER A 540 4.92 -14.23 19.66
CA SER A 540 4.17 -15.31 20.29
C SER A 540 3.59 -14.88 21.64
N ASP A 541 2.56 -15.59 22.07
CA ASP A 541 1.86 -15.32 23.32
C ASP A 541 2.60 -15.87 24.57
N ASP A 542 3.90 -16.10 24.42
CA ASP A 542 4.82 -16.51 25.47
C ASP A 542 5.56 -15.29 26.04
N GLU A 543 6.19 -15.46 27.20
CA GLU A 543 6.88 -14.36 27.87
C GLU A 543 7.95 -13.70 26.96
N PRO A 544 8.79 -14.42 26.20
CA PRO A 544 9.69 -13.80 25.22
C PRO A 544 9.00 -12.97 24.14
N GLY A 545 7.87 -13.44 23.59
CA GLY A 545 7.09 -12.69 22.60
C GLY A 545 6.44 -11.43 23.18
N ILE A 546 5.88 -11.52 24.40
CA ILE A 546 5.34 -10.38 25.14
C ILE A 546 6.43 -9.32 25.40
N LYS A 547 7.58 -9.74 25.96
CA LYS A 547 8.71 -8.82 26.20
C LYS A 547 9.17 -8.14 24.91
N ARG A 548 9.19 -8.86 23.79
CA ARG A 548 9.53 -8.30 22.48
C ARG A 548 8.49 -7.28 22.02
N ALA A 549 7.21 -7.58 22.10
CA ALA A 549 6.16 -6.67 21.66
C ALA A 549 6.13 -5.38 22.48
N LEU A 550 6.27 -5.46 23.81
CA LEU A 550 6.36 -4.27 24.66
C LEU A 550 7.58 -3.41 24.31
N ARG A 551 8.73 -4.04 24.02
CA ARG A 551 9.92 -3.32 23.52
C ARG A 551 9.69 -2.67 22.15
N VAL A 552 8.96 -3.31 21.24
CA VAL A 552 8.57 -2.68 19.95
C VAL A 552 7.77 -1.40 20.20
N LEU A 553 6.88 -1.41 21.19
CA LEU A 553 6.09 -0.24 21.57
C LEU A 553 6.91 0.81 22.36
N GLY A 554 8.16 0.51 22.72
CA GLY A 554 9.02 1.40 23.52
C GLY A 554 8.67 1.43 25.00
N LEU A 555 7.93 0.42 25.49
CA LEU A 555 7.51 0.32 26.89
C LEU A 555 8.58 -0.40 27.72
N ASN A 556 8.79 0.06 28.96
CA ASN A 556 9.61 -0.67 29.91
C ASN A 556 8.89 -1.95 30.35
N VAL A 557 9.41 -3.09 29.92
CA VAL A 557 8.84 -4.42 30.19
C VAL A 557 8.60 -4.62 31.67
N ASP A 558 9.58 -4.30 32.52
CA ASP A 558 9.51 -4.60 33.96
C ASP A 558 8.51 -3.69 34.69
N ALA A 559 8.27 -2.49 34.17
CA ALA A 559 7.30 -1.55 34.72
C ALA A 559 5.85 -1.85 34.30
N HIS A 560 5.63 -2.21 33.03
CA HIS A 560 4.29 -2.39 32.47
C HIS A 560 3.77 -3.82 32.64
N ARG A 561 4.60 -4.83 32.42
CA ARG A 561 4.18 -6.25 32.38
C ARG A 561 3.44 -6.73 33.63
N PRO A 562 3.80 -6.35 34.87
CA PRO A 562 3.09 -6.78 36.08
C PRO A 562 1.70 -6.14 36.23
N ASN A 563 1.47 -4.99 35.60
CA ASN A 563 0.27 -4.18 35.76
C ASN A 563 -0.74 -4.34 34.61
N MET A 564 -0.36 -5.03 33.55
CA MET A 564 -1.23 -5.27 32.38
C MET A 564 -2.11 -6.49 32.59
N SER A 565 -3.39 -6.35 32.27
CA SER A 565 -4.29 -7.50 32.19
C SER A 565 -3.93 -8.39 31.00
N ARG A 566 -4.49 -9.60 30.97
CA ARG A 566 -4.30 -10.51 29.84
C ARG A 566 -4.77 -9.90 28.51
N ALA A 567 -5.90 -9.21 28.54
CA ALA A 567 -6.47 -8.54 27.38
C ALA A 567 -5.54 -7.43 26.86
N ASP A 568 -4.99 -6.63 27.76
CA ASP A 568 -4.06 -5.55 27.43
C ASP A 568 -2.81 -6.07 26.71
N ILE A 569 -2.25 -7.17 27.23
CA ILE A 569 -1.10 -7.85 26.62
C ILE A 569 -1.45 -8.33 25.21
N LEU A 570 -2.64 -8.93 25.03
CA LEU A 570 -3.09 -9.40 23.71
C LEU A 570 -3.31 -8.24 22.73
N SER A 571 -3.80 -7.09 23.17
CA SER A 571 -3.93 -5.89 22.32
C SER A 571 -2.56 -5.39 21.83
N CYS A 572 -1.56 -5.35 22.72
CA CYS A 572 -0.19 -5.00 22.34
C CYS A 572 0.41 -6.01 21.35
N LEU A 573 0.25 -7.31 21.62
CA LEU A 573 0.74 -8.37 20.75
C LEU A 573 0.09 -8.29 19.36
N TYR A 574 -1.23 -8.13 19.30
CA TYR A 574 -1.98 -8.05 18.05
C TYR A 574 -1.55 -6.84 17.22
N ALA A 575 -1.49 -5.65 17.82
CA ALA A 575 -1.09 -4.43 17.11
C ALA A 575 0.32 -4.56 16.53
N VAL A 576 1.28 -5.06 17.32
CA VAL A 576 2.66 -5.27 16.87
C VAL A 576 2.74 -6.35 15.78
N GLN A 577 2.02 -7.46 15.95
CA GLN A 577 2.00 -8.55 14.96
C GLN A 577 1.36 -8.11 13.65
N ALA A 578 0.28 -7.32 13.69
CA ALA A 578 -0.33 -6.76 12.49
C ALA A 578 0.66 -5.86 11.73
N LEU A 579 1.32 -4.92 12.42
CA LEU A 579 2.34 -4.08 11.79
C LEU A 579 3.55 -4.89 11.27
N TYR A 580 3.87 -6.02 11.90
CA TYR A 580 4.91 -6.94 11.44
C TYR A 580 4.53 -7.67 10.14
N ASP A 581 3.30 -8.19 10.06
CA ASP A 581 2.86 -9.06 8.97
C ASP A 581 2.56 -8.30 7.66
N HIS A 582 2.15 -7.03 7.75
CA HIS A 582 1.79 -6.24 6.57
C HIS A 582 3.01 -5.65 5.86
N LYS A 583 3.54 -6.42 4.90
CA LYS A 583 4.55 -5.97 3.93
C LYS A 583 3.98 -5.48 2.60
N SER A 584 2.68 -5.69 2.37
CA SER A 584 2.10 -5.73 1.01
C SER A 584 1.22 -4.53 0.61
N GLY A 585 0.83 -3.66 1.55
CA GLY A 585 0.14 -2.40 1.22
C GLY A 585 -0.88 -1.93 2.26
N LEU A 586 -1.44 -0.73 2.03
CA LEU A 586 -2.39 -0.06 2.93
C LEU A 586 -3.69 -0.87 3.15
N TYR A 587 -4.15 -1.56 2.10
CA TYR A 587 -5.42 -2.30 2.09
C TYR A 587 -5.38 -3.62 2.85
N ASP A 588 -4.19 -4.08 3.24
CA ASP A 588 -4.05 -5.31 4.03
C ASP A 588 -4.13 -5.02 5.52
N VAL A 589 -3.90 -3.77 5.94
CA VAL A 589 -3.93 -3.40 7.36
C VAL A 589 -5.34 -3.58 7.92
N SER A 590 -5.44 -4.23 9.08
CA SER A 590 -6.70 -4.42 9.81
C SER A 590 -7.48 -3.11 9.92
N VAL A 591 -8.81 -3.18 9.77
CA VAL A 591 -9.73 -2.03 9.91
C VAL A 591 -9.66 -1.34 11.27
N GLN A 592 -9.00 -1.98 12.24
CA GLN A 592 -8.73 -1.42 13.55
C GLN A 592 -7.66 -0.33 13.52
N PHE A 593 -6.81 -0.27 12.48
CA PHE A 593 -5.90 0.85 12.32
C PHE A 593 -6.62 2.01 11.66
N ASP A 594 -6.53 3.19 12.24
CA ASP A 594 -7.16 4.39 11.70
C ASP A 594 -6.69 4.79 10.28
N LEU A 595 -5.56 4.25 9.83
CA LEU A 595 -5.08 4.31 8.45
C LEU A 595 -6.12 3.83 7.42
N SER A 596 -7.01 2.90 7.79
CA SER A 596 -8.06 2.40 6.90
C SER A 596 -9.30 3.31 6.86
N THR A 597 -9.50 4.14 7.89
CA THR A 597 -10.74 4.91 8.11
C THR A 597 -10.71 6.33 7.53
N GLY A 598 -9.53 6.88 7.19
CA GLY A 598 -9.42 8.20 6.57
C GLY A 598 -9.54 9.41 7.51
N ASP A 599 -10.06 9.24 8.74
CA ASP A 599 -10.38 10.34 9.67
C ASP A 599 -9.16 11.12 10.18
N VAL A 600 -8.00 10.48 10.26
CA VAL A 600 -6.76 11.10 10.78
C VAL A 600 -6.30 12.24 9.88
N TRP A 601 -6.33 12.03 8.57
CA TRP A 601 -5.91 13.05 7.60
C TRP A 601 -6.78 14.29 7.66
N HIS A 602 -8.10 14.11 7.83
CA HIS A 602 -9.01 15.24 7.93
C HIS A 602 -8.68 16.13 9.15
N ARG A 603 -8.40 15.52 10.31
CA ARG A 603 -8.00 16.25 11.52
C ARG A 603 -6.72 17.06 11.29
N LEU A 604 -5.71 16.44 10.66
CA LEU A 604 -4.45 17.09 10.35
C LEU A 604 -4.65 18.34 9.45
N ARG A 605 -5.37 18.20 8.31
CA ARG A 605 -5.65 19.31 7.38
C ARG A 605 -6.53 20.41 7.97
N LYS A 606 -7.32 20.12 9.01
CA LYS A 606 -8.11 21.13 9.72
C LYS A 606 -7.24 21.99 10.64
N ALA A 607 -6.19 21.41 11.22
CA ALA A 607 -5.32 22.07 12.18
C ALA A 607 -4.14 22.79 11.52
N PHE A 608 -3.60 22.22 10.44
CA PHE A 608 -2.35 22.68 9.85
C PHE A 608 -2.48 22.90 8.35
N ASN A 609 -1.73 23.87 7.83
CA ASN A 609 -1.30 23.83 6.45
C ASN A 609 -0.16 22.79 6.37
N ILE A 610 -0.25 21.82 5.45
CA ILE A 610 0.74 20.75 5.31
C ILE A 610 1.27 20.71 3.89
N GLU A 611 2.59 20.73 3.76
CA GLU A 611 3.26 20.62 2.47
C GLU A 611 4.30 19.50 2.47
N GLU A 612 4.40 18.81 1.33
CA GLU A 612 5.41 17.77 1.08
C GLU A 612 6.74 18.42 0.71
N VAL A 613 7.80 18.02 1.42
CA VAL A 613 9.16 18.50 1.22
C VAL A 613 10.02 17.36 0.73
N MET A 614 10.61 17.52 -0.46
CA MET A 614 11.46 16.51 -1.09
C MET A 614 12.93 16.82 -0.82
N ASN A 615 13.66 15.85 -0.27
CA ASN A 615 15.10 15.91 -0.10
C ASN A 615 15.76 14.85 -0.98
N THR A 616 16.28 15.26 -2.12
CA THR A 616 17.01 14.39 -3.04
C THR A 616 18.50 14.52 -2.82
N TYR A 617 19.19 13.41 -2.59
CA TYR A 617 20.64 13.36 -2.45
C TYR A 617 21.22 12.10 -3.07
N ASP A 618 22.50 12.19 -3.42
CA ASP A 618 23.28 11.09 -3.97
C ASP A 618 23.76 10.20 -2.81
N LYS A 619 23.36 8.92 -2.83
CA LYS A 619 23.77 7.91 -1.86
C LYS A 619 24.58 6.84 -2.56
N VAL A 620 25.75 6.53 -2.02
CA VAL A 620 26.51 5.37 -2.47
C VAL A 620 25.77 4.10 -2.05
N ASP A 621 25.38 3.29 -3.02
CA ASP A 621 24.83 1.97 -2.75
C ASP A 621 25.94 1.07 -2.21
N VAL A 622 25.89 0.85 -0.89
CA VAL A 622 26.82 -0.02 -0.16
C VAL A 622 26.63 -1.50 -0.50
N HIS A 623 25.53 -1.88 -1.15
CA HIS A 623 25.28 -3.25 -1.61
C HIS A 623 25.74 -3.48 -3.06
N SER A 624 25.84 -2.42 -3.87
CA SER A 624 26.46 -2.52 -5.19
C SER A 624 27.97 -2.73 -5.04
N LYS A 625 28.49 -3.80 -5.67
CA LYS A 625 29.94 -4.06 -5.77
C LYS A 625 30.70 -2.88 -6.41
N ARG A 626 30.03 -2.10 -7.27
CA ARG A 626 30.59 -0.94 -7.97
C ARG A 626 30.53 0.37 -7.17
N LYS A 627 29.89 0.37 -5.99
CA LYS A 627 29.61 1.58 -5.20
C LYS A 627 28.86 2.64 -6.04
N ASP A 628 27.87 2.18 -6.81
CA ASP A 628 27.10 3.05 -7.68
C ASP A 628 26.41 4.15 -6.86
N ILE A 629 26.37 5.36 -7.43
CA ILE A 629 25.66 6.49 -6.83
C ILE A 629 24.19 6.37 -7.21
N VAL A 630 23.34 6.13 -6.22
CA VAL A 630 21.88 6.08 -6.36
C VAL A 630 21.28 7.38 -5.83
N LYS A 631 20.44 8.02 -6.63
CA LYS A 631 19.64 9.16 -6.17
C LYS A 631 18.54 8.66 -5.23
N VAL A 632 18.63 9.05 -3.96
CA VAL A 632 17.60 8.77 -2.95
C VAL A 632 16.77 10.03 -2.76
N THR A 633 15.45 9.89 -2.82
CA THR A 633 14.52 10.98 -2.48
C THR A 633 13.82 10.62 -1.17
N GLU A 634 14.07 11.40 -0.14
CA GLU A 634 13.35 11.35 1.13
C GLU A 634 12.22 12.37 1.14
N TYR A 635 11.07 11.98 1.67
CA TYR A 635 9.93 12.86 1.86
C TYR A 635 9.87 13.31 3.33
N ARG A 636 9.62 14.59 3.53
CA ARG A 636 9.42 15.24 4.84
C ARG A 636 8.14 16.07 4.76
N TYR A 637 7.62 16.47 5.91
CA TYR A 637 6.34 17.16 5.97
C TYR A 637 6.48 18.45 6.76
N ALA A 638 6.16 19.58 6.13
CA ALA A 638 6.11 20.89 6.76
C ALA A 638 4.72 21.14 7.34
N LEU A 639 4.64 21.55 8.62
CA LEU A 639 3.42 21.90 9.34
C LEU A 639 3.46 23.38 9.72
N GLY A 640 2.62 24.17 9.06
CA GLY A 640 2.42 25.59 9.31
C GLY A 640 1.05 25.86 9.91
N THR A 641 0.87 27.06 10.45
CA THR A 641 -0.45 27.53 10.87
C THR A 641 -1.35 27.61 9.65
N TYR A 642 -2.59 27.16 9.81
CA TYR A 642 -3.57 27.11 8.71
C TYR A 642 -3.91 28.50 8.16
N GLU A 643 -3.91 29.52 9.04
CA GLU A 643 -4.34 30.89 8.73
C GLU A 643 -3.34 31.68 7.88
N LYS A 644 -2.06 31.27 7.88
CA LYS A 644 -0.99 31.98 7.18
C LYS A 644 -0.49 31.15 5.98
N PRO A 645 -0.19 31.77 4.82
CA PRO A 645 0.53 31.08 3.74
C PRO A 645 1.90 30.60 4.23
N MET A 646 2.36 29.44 3.76
CA MET A 646 3.65 28.87 4.20
C MET A 646 4.84 29.79 3.90
N GLU A 647 4.78 30.59 2.83
CA GLU A 647 5.78 31.61 2.49
C GLU A 647 5.96 32.71 3.52
N ARG A 648 4.91 33.01 4.27
CA ARG A 648 4.84 34.16 5.19
C ARG A 648 5.00 33.76 6.64
N GLN A 649 5.36 32.51 6.91
CA GLN A 649 5.57 32.00 8.25
C GLN A 649 6.80 31.11 8.31
N TRP A 650 7.23 30.79 9.53
CA TRP A 650 8.08 29.64 9.78
C TRP A 650 7.19 28.46 10.21
N PHE A 651 7.67 27.26 10.01
CA PHE A 651 6.91 26.04 10.24
C PHE A 651 7.79 24.95 10.87
N VAL A 652 7.15 23.90 11.39
CA VAL A 652 7.84 22.72 11.92
C VAL A 652 7.90 21.64 10.83
N ILE A 653 9.07 21.05 10.63
CA ILE A 653 9.27 19.93 9.71
C ILE A 653 9.44 18.65 10.50
N VAL A 654 8.65 17.64 10.14
CA VAL A 654 8.81 16.27 10.64
C VAL A 654 9.42 15.38 9.56
N VAL A 655 10.30 14.48 9.99
CA VAL A 655 11.08 13.62 9.08
C VAL A 655 10.25 12.44 8.58
N HIS A 656 9.32 11.93 9.39
CA HIS A 656 8.64 10.67 9.14
C HIS A 656 7.12 10.84 9.10
N ALA A 657 6.47 10.14 8.16
CA ALA A 657 5.01 10.12 8.00
C ALA A 657 4.31 9.56 9.25
N SER A 658 4.88 8.54 9.89
CA SER A 658 4.36 7.98 11.14
C SER A 658 4.25 9.03 12.26
N ILE A 659 5.20 9.96 12.34
CA ILE A 659 5.19 11.06 13.32
C ILE A 659 4.12 12.10 12.96
N LEU A 660 3.90 12.37 11.67
CA LEU A 660 2.82 13.25 11.23
C LEU A 660 1.45 12.73 11.69
N LEU A 661 1.23 11.41 11.58
CA LEU A 661 0.00 10.77 12.05
C LEU A 661 -0.08 10.74 13.58
N GLU A 662 1.04 10.56 14.27
CA GLU A 662 1.12 10.66 15.73
C GLU A 662 0.67 12.06 16.22
N ILE A 663 1.09 13.13 15.54
CA ILE A 663 0.65 14.50 15.81
C ILE A 663 -0.87 14.65 15.62
N ALA A 664 -1.41 14.13 14.52
CA ALA A 664 -2.84 14.21 14.24
C ALA A 664 -3.69 13.51 15.31
N ARG A 665 -3.25 12.33 15.77
CA ARG A 665 -3.94 11.55 16.80
C ARG A 665 -3.82 12.16 18.18
N SER A 666 -2.72 12.87 18.45
CA SER A 666 -2.51 13.60 19.71
C SER A 666 -3.49 14.77 19.90
N GLY A 667 -4.23 15.16 18.85
CA GLY A 667 -5.16 16.30 18.90
C GLY A 667 -4.48 17.66 19.01
N ILE A 668 -3.18 17.73 18.72
CA ILE A 668 -2.40 18.96 18.77
C ILE A 668 -2.80 19.83 17.58
N THR A 669 -3.08 21.12 17.82
CA THR A 669 -3.53 22.05 16.79
C THR A 669 -2.54 23.19 16.50
N GLY A 670 -1.59 23.47 17.39
CA GLY A 670 -0.64 24.57 17.24
C GLY A 670 0.77 24.13 16.82
N VAL A 671 1.42 24.87 15.91
CA VAL A 671 2.80 24.58 15.44
C VAL A 671 3.82 24.57 16.59
N LEU A 672 3.72 25.52 17.52
CA LEU A 672 4.56 25.55 18.72
C LEU A 672 4.29 24.37 19.65
N GLN A 673 3.03 23.93 19.75
CA GLN A 673 2.68 22.75 20.53
C GLN A 673 3.24 21.47 19.89
N VAL A 674 3.26 21.39 18.56
CA VAL A 674 3.94 20.31 17.82
C VAL A 674 5.42 20.30 18.16
N GLY A 675 6.12 21.45 18.05
CA GLY A 675 7.53 21.55 18.43
C GLY A 675 7.76 21.08 19.87
N LYS A 676 6.95 21.57 20.82
CA LYS A 676 7.05 21.19 22.24
C LYS A 676 6.88 19.69 22.45
N TYR A 677 5.87 19.10 21.79
CA TYR A 677 5.59 17.66 21.84
C TYR A 677 6.80 16.85 21.33
N LEU A 678 7.34 17.21 20.17
CA LEU A 678 8.48 16.53 19.56
C LEU A 678 9.74 16.66 20.42
N THR A 679 10.02 17.84 20.99
CA THR A 679 11.13 18.04 21.95
C THR A 679 10.98 17.14 23.18
N GLN A 680 9.79 17.10 23.79
CA GLN A 680 9.53 16.31 25.00
C GLN A 680 9.69 14.81 24.76
N ARG A 681 9.33 14.35 23.56
CA ARG A 681 9.47 12.96 23.12
C ARG A 681 10.83 12.64 22.51
N GLY A 682 11.76 13.60 22.45
CA GLY A 682 13.07 13.42 21.82
C GLY A 682 12.99 12.96 20.35
N ILE A 683 11.95 13.41 19.63
CA ILE A 683 11.74 13.13 18.21
C ILE A 683 12.44 14.23 17.41
N ALA A 684 13.20 13.84 16.38
CA ALA A 684 13.89 14.79 15.52
C ALA A 684 12.91 15.65 14.71
N TYR A 685 13.13 16.96 14.68
CA TYR A 685 12.35 17.91 13.89
C TYR A 685 13.19 19.14 13.54
N ALA A 686 12.67 20.00 12.68
CA ALA A 686 13.30 21.28 12.38
C ALA A 686 12.28 22.41 12.45
N THR A 687 12.72 23.60 12.82
CA THR A 687 11.98 24.84 12.55
C THR A 687 12.58 25.45 11.30
N ALA A 688 11.78 25.77 10.29
CA ALA A 688 12.31 26.19 8.99
C ALA A 688 11.47 27.29 8.35
N LYS A 689 12.04 27.91 7.31
CA LYS A 689 11.38 28.91 6.47
C LYS A 689 11.74 28.68 5.00
N TYR A 690 10.92 29.22 4.10
CA TYR A 690 11.23 29.28 2.67
C TYR A 690 12.30 30.30 2.33
N TYR A 691 13.14 29.93 1.37
CA TYR A 691 14.13 30.79 0.76
C TYR A 691 14.15 30.62 -0.78
N PRO A 692 14.69 31.61 -1.51
CA PRO A 692 14.88 31.52 -2.95
C PRO A 692 15.62 30.24 -3.36
N PRO A 693 15.30 29.62 -4.51
CA PRO A 693 15.96 28.39 -4.98
C PRO A 693 17.50 28.47 -5.11
N THR A 694 18.01 29.70 -5.21
CA THR A 694 19.44 30.05 -5.34
C THR A 694 20.18 30.07 -4.00
N THR A 695 19.48 30.10 -2.86
CA THR A 695 20.10 30.12 -1.54
C THR A 695 20.80 28.79 -1.26
N LYS A 696 22.12 28.86 -1.03
CA LYS A 696 22.97 27.72 -0.68
C LYS A 696 23.73 28.06 0.60
N PRO A 697 23.30 27.54 1.76
CA PRO A 697 24.06 27.66 2.98
C PRO A 697 25.44 27.00 2.85
N HIS A 698 26.46 27.64 3.42
CA HIS A 698 27.84 27.16 3.50
C HIS A 698 28.24 27.11 4.98
N PRO A 699 27.93 26.02 5.71
CA PRO A 699 28.40 25.89 7.07
C PRO A 699 29.92 26.10 7.17
N PRO A 700 30.39 26.79 8.22
CA PRO A 700 31.82 26.96 8.43
C PRO A 700 32.47 25.57 8.58
N ASN A 701 33.53 25.33 7.80
CA ASN A 701 34.30 24.10 7.87
C ASN A 701 35.27 24.16 9.05
N LEU A 702 34.74 24.00 10.26
CA LEU A 702 35.53 23.99 11.49
C LEU A 702 36.23 22.64 11.68
N ALA A 703 37.45 22.69 12.22
CA ALA A 703 38.21 21.49 12.55
C ALA A 703 37.44 20.62 13.58
N ARG A 704 37.27 19.34 13.26
CA ARG A 704 36.53 18.37 14.09
C ARG A 704 37.43 17.75 15.16
N GLU A 705 37.83 18.57 16.13
CA GLU A 705 38.73 18.15 17.21
C GLU A 705 38.06 17.18 18.21
N GLY A 706 36.72 17.23 18.32
CA GLY A 706 35.97 16.45 19.30
C GLY A 706 36.41 16.74 20.73
N GLN A 707 36.54 15.70 21.54
CA GLN A 707 36.97 15.72 22.94
C GLN A 707 38.50 15.60 23.13
N GLY A 708 39.25 15.41 22.03
CA GLY A 708 40.71 15.23 22.05
C GLY A 708 41.17 13.84 21.58
N ILE A 709 42.37 13.47 22.00
CA ILE A 709 43.08 12.26 21.55
C ILE A 709 43.08 11.20 22.66
N ILE A 710 42.92 9.93 22.28
CA ILE A 710 43.07 8.77 23.18
C ILE A 710 43.97 7.71 22.52
N MET A 711 44.86 7.08 23.30
CA MET A 711 45.68 5.97 22.81
C MET A 711 44.87 4.67 22.79
N HIS A 712 45.19 3.72 21.91
CA HIS A 712 44.43 2.46 21.77
C HIS A 712 44.29 1.70 23.09
N ASP A 713 45.38 1.61 23.85
CA ASP A 713 45.46 0.85 25.10
C ASP A 713 45.08 1.68 26.34
N GLU A 714 44.72 2.96 26.15
CA GLU A 714 44.33 3.82 27.25
C GLU A 714 42.90 3.50 27.72
N VAL A 715 42.79 3.15 29.01
CA VAL A 715 41.50 2.90 29.66
C VAL A 715 40.76 4.22 29.86
N PHE A 716 39.53 4.31 29.36
CA PHE A 716 38.68 5.48 29.55
C PHE A 716 38.20 5.55 31.02
N SER A 717 38.73 6.50 31.78
CA SER A 717 38.49 6.62 33.22
C SER A 717 37.21 7.40 33.57
N ALA A 718 36.69 7.18 34.79
CA ALA A 718 35.58 7.95 35.33
C ALA A 718 35.89 9.47 35.39
N ALA A 719 37.14 9.84 35.68
CA ALA A 719 37.58 11.24 35.66
C ALA A 719 37.50 11.87 34.25
N ARG A 720 37.86 11.11 33.20
CA ARG A 720 37.68 11.56 31.81
C ARG A 720 36.21 11.70 31.45
N TYR A 721 35.37 10.78 31.92
CA TYR A 721 33.92 10.88 31.73
C TYR A 721 33.34 12.14 32.38
N GLN A 722 33.73 12.47 33.63
CA GLN A 722 33.33 13.71 34.30
C GLN A 722 33.82 14.98 33.57
N ALA A 723 35.02 14.95 32.98
CA ALA A 723 35.51 16.05 32.16
C ALA A 723 34.68 16.22 30.88
N TYR A 724 34.29 15.11 30.25
CA TYR A 724 33.36 15.10 29.13
C TYR A 724 31.99 15.69 29.51
N GLU A 725 31.41 15.29 30.65
CA GLU A 725 30.10 15.81 31.10
C GLU A 725 30.15 17.33 31.26
N ARG A 726 31.18 17.86 31.94
CA ARG A 726 31.35 19.32 32.08
C ARG A 726 31.40 20.03 30.74
N ARG A 727 32.25 19.57 29.81
CA ARG A 727 32.38 20.19 28.49
C ARG A 727 31.11 20.08 27.64
N ARG A 728 30.41 18.94 27.72
CA ARG A 728 29.11 18.76 27.07
C ARG A 728 28.11 19.78 27.62
N ASP A 729 28.06 19.92 28.94
CA ASP A 729 27.08 20.77 29.61
C ASP A 729 27.33 22.24 29.29
N ASP A 730 28.59 22.69 29.31
CA ASP A 730 29.00 24.03 28.90
C ASP A 730 28.50 24.38 27.49
N ILE A 731 28.64 23.46 26.53
CA ILE A 731 28.16 23.65 25.14
C ILE A 731 26.63 23.75 25.11
N LEU A 732 25.93 22.92 25.88
CA LEU A 732 24.47 22.84 25.90
C LEU A 732 23.80 24.01 26.63
N THR A 733 24.54 24.82 27.40
CA THR A 733 24.00 26.06 28.00
C THR A 733 23.67 27.14 26.96
N GLY A 734 24.29 27.10 25.77
CA GLY A 734 24.11 28.09 24.71
C GLY A 734 23.02 27.76 23.69
N MET A 735 23.08 28.41 22.52
CA MET A 735 22.18 28.17 21.38
C MET A 735 22.26 26.70 20.88
N ALA A 736 23.45 26.10 20.99
CA ALA A 736 23.66 24.69 20.66
C ALA A 736 22.74 23.75 21.45
N GLY A 737 22.35 24.12 22.68
CA GLY A 737 21.38 23.38 23.48
C GLY A 737 19.99 23.30 22.84
N GLY A 738 19.47 24.44 22.37
CA GLY A 738 18.18 24.49 21.66
C GLY A 738 18.20 23.73 20.33
N LEU A 739 19.32 23.77 19.61
CA LEU A 739 19.50 22.99 18.37
C LEU A 739 19.67 21.49 18.66
N ALA A 740 20.38 21.13 19.73
CA ALA A 740 20.53 19.74 20.17
C ALA A 740 19.19 19.10 20.55
N LEU A 741 18.26 19.86 21.14
CA LEU A 741 16.89 19.42 21.38
C LEU A 741 16.12 19.08 20.09
N LYS A 742 16.41 19.76 18.96
CA LYS A 742 15.78 19.51 17.64
C LYS A 742 16.31 18.25 16.96
N GLU A 743 17.56 17.85 17.24
CA GLU A 743 18.19 16.65 16.65
C GLU A 743 17.56 15.32 17.08
N GLY A 744 16.81 15.30 18.19
CA GLY A 744 16.21 14.08 18.74
C GLY A 744 17.22 13.10 19.34
N GLY A 745 16.75 11.90 19.70
CA GLY A 745 17.58 10.79 20.17
C GLY A 745 18.48 11.14 21.36
N PHE A 746 19.72 10.63 21.36
CA PHE A 746 20.69 10.89 22.44
C PHE A 746 21.06 12.37 22.57
N VAL A 747 21.16 13.09 21.45
CA VAL A 747 21.57 14.50 21.45
C VAL A 747 20.52 15.35 22.17
N ALA A 748 19.24 15.15 21.84
CA ALA A 748 18.14 15.80 22.54
C ALA A 748 18.04 15.35 24.00
N ARG A 749 18.29 14.07 24.29
CA ARG A 749 18.29 13.56 25.67
C ARG A 749 19.30 14.30 26.55
N PHE A 750 20.52 14.53 26.08
CA PHE A 750 21.52 15.29 26.83
C PHE A 750 21.09 16.75 27.03
N ALA A 751 20.57 17.37 25.99
CA ALA A 751 20.11 18.75 26.04
C ALA A 751 18.90 18.93 26.96
N ARG A 752 18.04 17.91 27.11
CA ARG A 752 16.79 17.98 27.89
C ARG A 752 16.97 18.46 29.34
N ASP A 753 18.06 18.07 29.98
CA ASP A 753 18.28 18.38 31.41
C ASP A 753 18.97 19.73 31.62
N ILE A 754 19.43 20.39 30.54
CA ILE A 754 20.30 21.58 30.60
C ILE A 754 19.65 22.75 29.87
N SER A 755 19.05 22.49 28.71
CA SER A 755 18.46 23.49 27.83
C SER A 755 16.95 23.55 28.02
N SER A 756 16.40 24.77 28.04
CA SER A 756 14.94 24.94 28.13
C SER A 756 14.25 24.53 26.82
N ILE A 757 13.06 23.93 26.90
CA ILE A 757 12.26 23.61 25.69
C ILE A 757 11.99 24.88 24.86
N LYS A 758 11.85 26.05 25.50
CA LYS A 758 11.64 27.34 24.81
C LYS A 758 12.77 27.67 23.82
N SER A 759 14.01 27.25 24.06
CA SER A 759 15.12 27.49 23.12
C SER A 759 15.02 26.63 21.85
N ALA A 760 14.40 25.44 21.94
CA ALA A 760 14.15 24.56 20.80
C ALA A 760 12.95 25.01 19.94
N LEU A 761 12.12 25.93 20.43
CA LEU A 761 10.96 26.45 19.72
C LEU A 761 11.23 27.77 18.99
N GLN A 762 12.47 28.27 19.06
CA GLN A 762 12.87 29.48 18.37
C GLN A 762 12.75 29.30 16.85
N ARG A 763 12.27 30.35 16.19
CA ARG A 763 12.25 30.48 14.73
C ARG A 763 13.66 30.32 14.16
N PRO A 764 13.82 29.95 12.88
CA PRO A 764 15.12 29.96 12.23
C PRO A 764 15.85 31.29 12.45
N SER A 765 17.14 31.23 12.81
CA SER A 765 17.96 32.43 12.96
C SER A 765 18.10 33.18 11.64
N GLU A 766 18.38 34.48 11.70
CA GLU A 766 18.69 35.29 10.52
C GLU A 766 19.96 34.82 9.80
N GLY A 767 20.83 34.09 10.49
CA GLY A 767 22.02 33.45 9.93
C GLY A 767 21.75 32.14 9.20
N ALA A 768 20.53 31.57 9.29
CA ALA A 768 20.18 30.30 8.62
C ALA A 768 20.43 30.27 7.09
N PRO A 769 20.20 31.35 6.30
CA PRO A 769 20.50 31.35 4.87
C PRO A 769 21.98 31.12 4.55
N VAL A 770 22.86 31.53 5.46
CA VAL A 770 24.32 31.47 5.32
C VAL A 770 24.87 30.21 5.95
N ASN A 771 24.50 29.91 7.20
CA ASN A 771 25.12 28.87 8.03
C ASN A 771 24.20 27.67 8.30
N GLY A 772 22.95 27.70 7.85
CA GLY A 772 21.95 26.66 8.10
C GLY A 772 22.12 25.41 7.24
N ARG A 773 21.09 24.55 7.27
CA ARG A 773 21.00 23.31 6.50
C ARG A 773 19.79 23.32 5.58
N VAL A 774 20.01 22.94 4.32
CA VAL A 774 18.91 22.67 3.39
C VAL A 774 18.20 21.38 3.83
N ILE A 775 16.93 21.52 4.21
CA ILE A 775 16.08 20.40 4.61
C ILE A 775 15.41 19.76 3.38
N GLY A 776 15.19 20.52 2.31
CA GLY A 776 14.65 19.98 1.08
C GLY A 776 14.09 21.08 0.18
N ARG A 777 13.32 20.67 -0.81
CA ARG A 777 12.66 21.53 -1.80
C ARG A 777 11.19 21.16 -1.91
N VAL A 778 10.36 22.15 -2.16
CA VAL A 778 8.95 21.93 -2.53
C VAL A 778 8.75 21.95 -4.03
N LYS A 779 7.58 21.52 -4.50
CA LYS A 779 7.24 21.44 -5.93
C LYS A 779 7.44 22.77 -6.68
N GLY A 780 7.29 23.91 -5.99
CA GLY A 780 7.57 25.25 -6.53
C GLY A 780 9.07 25.63 -6.63
N GLY A 781 9.99 24.71 -6.33
CA GLY A 781 11.44 24.92 -6.46
C GLY A 781 12.11 25.68 -5.30
N LYS A 782 11.33 26.34 -4.43
CA LYS A 782 11.84 27.01 -3.21
C LYS A 782 12.59 26.01 -2.32
N VAL A 783 13.68 26.47 -1.72
CA VAL A 783 14.45 25.68 -0.76
C VAL A 783 13.95 25.97 0.64
N ILE A 784 13.94 24.94 1.47
CA ILE A 784 13.58 25.04 2.88
C ILE A 784 14.86 24.91 3.69
N ILE A 785 15.14 25.90 4.53
CA ILE A 785 16.37 25.98 5.32
C ILE A 785 16.01 26.11 6.80
N SER A 786 16.74 25.39 7.65
CA SER A 786 16.70 25.44 9.11
C SER A 786 18.09 25.78 9.64
N ASP A 787 18.15 26.29 10.88
CA ASP A 787 19.40 26.22 11.66
C ASP A 787 19.85 24.77 11.81
N GLN A 788 21.15 24.58 12.02
CA GLN A 788 21.74 23.27 12.25
C GLN A 788 22.70 23.31 13.42
N LEU A 789 22.75 22.22 14.19
CA LEU A 789 23.78 22.05 15.21
C LEU A 789 25.14 21.89 14.53
N GLU A 790 26.10 22.72 14.90
CA GLU A 790 27.45 22.64 14.36
C GLU A 790 28.07 21.26 14.60
N GLN A 791 28.78 20.73 13.61
CA GLN A 791 29.34 19.39 13.69
C GLN A 791 30.35 19.22 14.82
N GLN A 792 31.08 20.28 15.18
CA GLN A 792 32.01 20.29 16.32
C GLN A 792 31.25 20.17 17.65
N ALA A 793 30.15 20.91 17.81
CA ALA A 793 29.28 20.82 18.98
C ALA A 793 28.63 19.43 19.08
N LEU A 794 28.14 18.88 17.97
CA LEU A 794 27.58 17.53 17.91
C LEU A 794 28.62 16.46 18.30
N ASP A 795 29.84 16.56 17.79
CA ASP A 795 30.95 15.65 18.12
C ASP A 795 31.33 15.75 19.61
N ALA A 796 31.31 16.96 20.17
CA ALA A 796 31.56 17.17 21.59
C ALA A 796 30.44 16.56 22.45
N ILE A 797 29.16 16.79 22.12
CA ILE A 797 28.00 16.26 22.85
C ILE A 797 28.01 14.73 22.86
N LEU A 798 28.31 14.10 21.73
CA LEU A 798 28.37 12.64 21.60
C LEU A 798 29.64 12.01 22.17
N GLY A 799 30.58 12.83 22.66
CA GLY A 799 31.82 12.39 23.27
C GLY A 799 32.77 11.73 22.27
N ARG A 800 32.99 12.37 21.11
CA ARG A 800 33.91 11.89 20.06
C ARG A 800 35.36 12.10 20.44
N TYR A 801 36.20 11.07 20.30
CA TYR A 801 37.66 11.15 20.41
C TYR A 801 38.33 10.65 19.12
N LEU A 802 39.57 11.09 18.89
CA LEU A 802 40.48 10.51 17.91
C LEU A 802 41.33 9.44 18.60
N ARG A 803 41.13 8.17 18.23
CA ARG A 803 41.88 7.04 18.77
C ARG A 803 43.04 6.68 17.85
N PHE A 804 44.27 6.69 18.36
CA PHE A 804 45.46 6.26 17.63
C PHE A 804 45.72 4.77 17.90
N LYS A 805 45.72 3.94 16.85
CA LYS A 805 46.14 2.53 16.91
C LYS A 805 47.66 2.40 16.91
N ASP A 806 48.29 3.23 16.11
CA ASP A 806 49.74 3.38 15.99
C ASP A 806 50.04 4.84 15.62
N ALA A 807 51.31 5.16 15.31
CA ALA A 807 51.72 6.52 14.97
C ALA A 807 51.05 7.12 13.71
N THR A 808 50.38 6.30 12.89
CA THR A 808 49.86 6.69 11.56
C THR A 808 48.36 6.46 11.40
N ALA A 809 47.79 5.47 12.11
CA ALA A 809 46.41 5.06 11.99
C ALA A 809 45.55 5.69 13.10
N GLN A 810 44.74 6.68 12.71
CA GLN A 810 43.72 7.28 13.55
C GLN A 810 42.32 6.78 13.17
N GLU A 811 41.46 6.58 14.17
CA GLU A 811 40.04 6.29 13.96
C GLU A 811 39.16 7.11 14.91
N SER A 812 37.97 7.47 14.43
CA SER A 812 36.99 8.18 15.24
C SER A 812 36.22 7.19 16.11
N VAL A 813 36.16 7.48 17.41
CA VAL A 813 35.39 6.72 18.40
C VAL A 813 34.48 7.64 19.19
N THR A 814 33.35 7.16 19.70
CA THR A 814 32.41 7.96 20.48
C THR A 814 31.98 7.25 21.76
N LEU A 815 31.66 8.03 22.81
CA LEU A 815 31.02 7.55 24.04
C LEU A 815 29.57 7.14 23.79
N TRP A 816 28.89 7.87 22.91
CA TRP A 816 27.47 7.69 22.61
C TRP A 816 27.22 7.44 21.13
N PRO A 817 26.14 6.73 20.77
CA PRO A 817 25.77 6.50 19.38
C PRO A 817 25.52 7.83 18.65
N THR A 818 26.07 7.97 17.44
CA THR A 818 25.68 9.03 16.49
C THR A 818 24.21 8.89 16.08
N SER A 819 23.59 9.94 15.52
CA SER A 819 22.20 9.89 15.03
C SER A 819 21.98 8.73 14.05
N SER A 820 22.90 8.53 13.11
CA SER A 820 22.86 7.39 12.18
C SER A 820 22.99 6.01 12.86
N ASN A 821 23.64 5.92 14.02
CA ASN A 821 23.70 4.68 14.79
C ASN A 821 22.45 4.51 15.67
N TRP A 822 21.88 5.60 16.19
CA TRP A 822 20.61 5.63 16.91
C TRP A 822 19.45 5.14 16.04
N ASP A 823 19.38 5.56 14.77
CA ASP A 823 18.43 5.05 13.77
C ASP A 823 18.53 3.53 13.57
N LEU A 824 19.71 2.99 13.83
CA LEU A 824 20.02 1.57 13.76
C LEU A 824 19.98 0.87 15.13
N MET A 825 19.44 1.49 16.18
CA MET A 825 19.28 0.83 17.49
C MET A 825 17.88 0.29 17.66
N TRP A 826 17.75 -0.88 18.28
CA TRP A 826 16.44 -1.50 18.52
C TRP A 826 15.61 -0.78 19.59
N ILE A 827 16.25 0.01 20.45
CA ILE A 827 15.57 0.88 21.41
C ILE A 827 14.98 2.14 20.74
N ASN A 828 15.38 2.44 19.51
CA ASN A 828 14.80 3.54 18.74
C ASN A 828 13.52 3.08 18.07
N THR A 829 12.39 3.55 18.60
CA THR A 829 11.06 3.35 18.03
C THR A 829 10.57 4.65 17.38
N ASN A 830 11.45 5.42 16.73
CA ASN A 830 11.22 6.80 16.24
C ASN A 830 10.95 7.86 17.32
N SER A 831 11.21 7.56 18.60
CA SER A 831 11.09 8.50 19.71
C SER A 831 11.99 8.09 20.88
N TRP A 832 12.29 9.03 21.78
CA TRP A 832 12.86 8.72 23.08
C TRP A 832 11.77 8.14 23.98
N ASN A 833 11.94 6.89 24.41
CA ASN A 833 10.95 6.11 25.15
C ASN A 833 11.53 5.57 26.47
N GLU A 834 10.74 4.83 27.24
CA GLU A 834 11.18 4.33 28.56
C GLU A 834 12.32 3.33 28.46
N GLU A 835 12.33 2.47 27.43
CA GLU A 835 13.39 1.49 27.22
C GLU A 835 14.71 2.16 26.81
N ALA A 836 14.65 3.24 26.03
CA ALA A 836 15.79 4.06 25.69
C ALA A 836 16.36 4.79 26.91
N GLU A 837 15.50 5.33 27.78
CA GLU A 837 15.89 5.95 29.04
C GLU A 837 16.55 4.94 29.99
N ARG A 838 16.00 3.73 30.13
CA ARG A 838 16.59 2.65 30.93
C ARG A 838 17.99 2.30 30.42
N TRP A 839 18.12 2.03 29.12
CA TRP A 839 19.41 1.72 28.50
C TRP A 839 20.43 2.86 28.67
N PHE A 840 19.98 4.11 28.57
CA PHE A 840 20.81 5.29 28.77
C PHE A 840 21.34 5.36 30.20
N ASN A 841 20.47 5.19 31.20
CA ASN A 841 20.86 5.25 32.61
C ASN A 841 21.84 4.12 32.99
N GLU A 842 21.60 2.89 32.53
CA GLU A 842 22.54 1.77 32.72
C GLU A 842 23.94 2.09 32.15
N ARG A 843 23.99 2.80 31.03
CA ARG A 843 25.25 3.26 30.42
C ARG A 843 25.90 4.40 31.21
N VAL A 844 25.13 5.39 31.66
CA VAL A 844 25.63 6.51 32.47
C VAL A 844 26.22 6.00 33.78
N ASP A 845 25.47 5.18 34.51
CA ASP A 845 25.94 4.52 35.73
C ASP A 845 27.21 3.73 35.43
N GLY A 846 27.19 3.05 34.28
CA GLY A 846 28.31 2.26 33.87
C GLY A 846 29.60 3.06 33.64
N TRP A 847 29.50 4.29 33.15
CA TRP A 847 30.64 5.21 32.99
C TRP A 847 31.08 5.88 34.29
N ARG A 848 30.17 6.03 35.27
CA ARG A 848 30.45 6.67 36.57
C ARG A 848 31.07 5.72 37.59
N THR A 849 30.75 4.41 37.54
CA THR A 849 31.33 3.40 38.46
C THR A 849 32.73 2.96 38.04
N ALA A 850 33.67 2.88 38.99
CA ALA A 850 35.07 2.48 38.73
C ALA A 850 35.20 1.02 38.27
N THR A 851 36.20 0.76 37.41
CA THR A 851 36.40 -0.46 36.62
C THR A 851 36.73 -1.73 37.43
N ALA A 852 37.03 -1.63 38.73
CA ALA A 852 37.60 -2.73 39.53
C ALA A 852 36.59 -3.84 39.90
N ASP A 853 35.28 -3.57 39.89
CA ASP A 853 34.23 -4.54 40.28
C ASP A 853 33.56 -5.27 39.11
N ARG A 854 34.10 -5.16 37.88
CA ARG A 854 33.50 -5.78 36.69
C ARG A 854 34.19 -7.08 36.31
N ASN A 855 33.57 -8.20 36.67
CA ASN A 855 34.04 -9.56 36.34
C ASN A 855 33.79 -9.99 34.88
N ASP A 856 33.18 -9.15 34.03
CA ASP A 856 32.96 -9.48 32.63
C ASP A 856 33.99 -8.82 31.72
N ASN A 857 34.45 -9.58 30.72
CA ASN A 857 35.26 -9.14 29.57
C ASN A 857 34.59 -8.03 28.70
N GLY A 858 33.57 -7.32 29.22
CA GLY A 858 32.71 -6.32 28.60
C GLY A 858 33.00 -4.88 29.08
N LEU A 859 34.25 -4.45 29.02
CA LEU A 859 34.63 -3.04 29.24
C LEU A 859 33.75 -2.09 28.43
N LEU A 860 33.09 -1.13 29.11
CA LEU A 860 32.56 0.05 28.45
C LEU A 860 33.74 0.78 27.82
N ARG A 861 33.88 0.60 26.51
CA ARG A 861 34.93 1.21 25.69
C ARG A 861 34.31 2.16 24.71
N LEU A 862 35.09 3.17 24.31
CA LEU A 862 34.74 4.01 23.18
C LEU A 862 34.58 3.14 21.93
N LYS A 863 33.52 3.39 21.18
CA LYS A 863 33.16 2.58 20.01
C LYS A 863 33.27 3.40 18.74
N THR A 864 33.81 2.78 17.71
CA THR A 864 33.69 3.23 16.33
C THR A 864 32.24 3.13 15.84
N SER A 865 31.90 3.84 14.77
CA SER A 865 30.57 3.68 14.12
C SER A 865 30.30 2.25 13.64
N ARG A 866 31.34 1.45 13.35
CA ARG A 866 31.16 0.03 12.99
C ARG A 866 30.83 -0.82 14.21
N GLU A 867 31.50 -0.57 15.34
CA GLU A 867 31.24 -1.26 16.60
C GLU A 867 29.85 -0.93 17.14
N TRP A 868 29.42 0.33 17.06
CA TRP A 868 28.05 0.72 17.39
C TRP A 868 27.05 -0.09 16.57
N ARG A 869 27.14 -0.05 15.23
CA ARG A 869 26.27 -0.84 14.34
C ARG A 869 26.24 -2.32 14.68
N SER A 870 27.38 -2.92 15.03
CA SER A 870 27.46 -4.32 15.46
C SER A 870 26.69 -4.55 16.76
N THR A 871 26.92 -3.71 17.78
CA THR A 871 26.25 -3.83 19.08
C THR A 871 24.76 -3.46 19.05
N SER A 872 24.35 -2.70 18.05
CA SER A 872 22.96 -2.27 17.87
C SER A 872 22.08 -3.34 17.19
N ARG A 873 22.65 -4.46 16.69
CA ARG A 873 21.94 -5.56 15.99
C ARG A 873 20.91 -6.33 16.82
N GLY A 874 20.65 -5.96 18.06
CA GLY A 874 19.56 -6.54 18.85
C GLY A 874 18.20 -6.37 18.14
N LEU A 875 17.30 -7.33 18.32
CA LEU A 875 15.89 -7.33 17.91
C LEU A 875 15.62 -6.71 16.52
N THR A 876 16.09 -7.35 15.45
CA THR A 876 15.78 -6.96 14.05
C THR A 876 14.29 -6.76 13.83
N GLN A 877 13.45 -7.50 14.56
CA GLN A 877 12.00 -7.42 14.49
C GLN A 877 11.45 -6.04 14.87
N VAL A 878 12.05 -5.32 15.82
CA VAL A 878 11.57 -3.96 16.19
C VAL A 878 11.68 -3.02 15.01
N ARG A 879 12.82 -3.07 14.31
CA ARG A 879 13.02 -2.23 13.13
C ARG A 879 12.16 -2.65 11.96
N GLU A 880 11.97 -3.96 11.76
CA GLU A 880 11.04 -4.46 10.74
C GLU A 880 9.64 -3.91 10.96
N VAL A 881 9.10 -3.95 12.18
CA VAL A 881 7.79 -3.39 12.52
C VAL A 881 7.70 -1.89 12.20
N TRP A 882 8.65 -1.10 12.69
CA TRP A 882 8.60 0.35 12.50
C TRP A 882 8.91 0.79 11.07
N ASN A 883 9.73 0.06 10.33
CA ASN A 883 9.96 0.29 8.91
C ASN A 883 8.70 0.01 8.10
N ASN A 884 8.02 -1.12 8.36
CA ASN A 884 6.75 -1.45 7.72
C ASN A 884 5.70 -0.38 8.04
N TYR A 885 5.57 -0.01 9.32
CA TYR A 885 4.63 1.03 9.72
C TYR A 885 4.94 2.39 9.10
N GLN A 886 6.21 2.76 9.01
CA GLN A 886 6.63 3.99 8.33
C GLN A 886 6.29 3.98 6.84
N GLN A 887 6.47 2.84 6.15
CA GLN A 887 6.07 2.68 4.75
C GLN A 887 4.55 2.80 4.56
N LEU A 888 3.77 2.15 5.43
CA LEU A 888 2.30 2.24 5.42
C LEU A 888 1.83 3.68 5.65
N ALA A 889 2.40 4.36 6.64
CA ALA A 889 2.11 5.76 6.94
C ALA A 889 2.46 6.68 5.76
N GLU A 890 3.60 6.43 5.10
CA GLU A 890 4.02 7.22 3.93
C GLU A 890 3.09 7.02 2.74
N LEU A 891 2.69 5.77 2.44
CA LEU A 891 1.69 5.48 1.42
C LEU A 891 0.37 6.19 1.70
N TYR A 892 -0.12 6.12 2.94
CA TYR A 892 -1.34 6.80 3.39
C TYR A 892 -1.26 8.31 3.16
N VAL A 893 -0.23 8.95 3.71
CA VAL A 893 -0.07 10.40 3.67
C VAL A 893 0.06 10.89 2.23
N ARG A 894 0.82 10.19 1.38
CA ARG A 894 1.02 10.59 -0.01
C ARG A 894 -0.25 10.45 -0.85
N GLN A 895 -1.03 9.38 -0.67
CA GLN A 895 -2.32 9.20 -1.33
C GLN A 895 -3.28 10.36 -1.02
N HIS A 896 -3.24 10.89 0.21
CA HIS A 896 -4.10 11.98 0.67
C HIS A 896 -3.53 13.39 0.44
N LEU A 897 -2.23 13.53 0.23
CA LEU A 897 -1.62 14.79 -0.22
C LEU A 897 -1.79 15.02 -1.72
N SER A 898 -1.88 13.94 -2.50
CA SER A 898 -2.11 14.01 -3.95
C SER A 898 -3.57 14.30 -4.34
N SER A 899 -4.50 14.15 -3.39
CA SER A 899 -5.92 14.49 -3.54
C SER A 899 -6.26 15.84 -2.91
#